data_AF-A0A9P7ES13-F1
#
_entry.id   AF-A0A9P7ES13-F1
#
_cell.length_a   1.000
_cell.length_b   1.000
_cell.length_c   1.000
_cell.angle_alpha   90.00
_cell.angle_beta   90.00
_cell.angle_gamma   90.00
#
_symmetry.space_group_name_H-M   'P 1'
#
loop_
_entity.id
_entity.type
_entity.pdbx_description
1 polymer ?
#
loop_
_entity_poly.entity_id
_entity_poly.type
_entity_poly.pdbx_seq_one_letter_code
_entity_poly.pdbx_strand_id
1 'polypeptide(L)'
;MPSRIAEPSAADTTATQDLAFITFPPFPKPPLGVTLIPFKDFRARGIQLFEVVGGQNEEDMELDGLGIPTVELRVKHSTDECKSNTRKRKRKKKTAAVDSAPARKVPWYEEWEEGEDLRVTKGKFDSNISHVDRLFHAANDFRVNRTWPPVTSGVGQLWDQFRLYVGLLVNPTVYRKPTKDEADDDDDDDCDSPSNTQVNGEDTSELAPSLKDPASSTYSVELDDHDDDEGLQARKSDLEEQREEKLIVFLNDPEKSVTIFLSSYMREQGLIWSERNLLNAPHLLSFFLNFVLRNRVLPKALHERGIRSALDIVELAKKELPLTYKIGQALPDVFSDGCKECFGRKGGIEWSFDDHLNATDQPAPVEILFSVDATITVTDQHGTETEIVLPDTEETALKDAIEDNVDMEIQVTNMRTTALVANANTIAPITTAPPDIWSGDTTDTVAGGWGATGDTGGWGSVGSDTWGTIGDGGKWGPADDNDEWGADSAPLSFAPEVTEPSWLSPPPSLTSLLGPTSFPLTHSTGVVESSTRRIKAIHLPPKDKAKIKGDAAEMVEDELERRFARVVMSPWGREESDIPKPFIRKTSRGAVVMPDGEVEGSGPGKPHNPYEDDIVLVLEPAVVDTLSLGMGLGGLWVQIVREENETPKKSNEKRGKKAKGPLDELSGNYWYLEELMGIFPSYFMSRENA
;
A
#
# COMPACT_ATOMS: atom_id res chain seq x y z
N MET A 1 54.91 -30.18 -60.71
CA MET A 1 54.36 -29.15 -61.61
C MET A 1 53.07 -28.63 -60.99
N PRO A 2 53.09 -27.51 -60.27
CA PRO A 2 51.96 -27.05 -59.49
C PRO A 2 50.96 -26.28 -60.36
N SER A 3 49.69 -26.63 -60.20
CA SER A 3 48.54 -26.02 -60.88
C SER A 3 48.16 -24.72 -60.18
N ARG A 4 48.04 -23.65 -60.98
CA ARG A 4 47.51 -22.33 -60.60
C ARG A 4 46.07 -22.46 -60.09
N ILE A 5 45.85 -22.07 -58.85
CA ILE A 5 44.52 -21.78 -58.30
C ILE A 5 44.23 -20.31 -58.57
N ALA A 6 43.06 -20.05 -59.14
CA ALA A 6 42.54 -18.73 -59.46
C ALA A 6 42.00 -18.03 -58.20
N GLU A 7 42.26 -16.73 -58.11
CA GLU A 7 41.70 -15.82 -57.10
C GLU A 7 40.21 -15.57 -57.38
N PRO A 8 39.34 -15.55 -56.36
CA PRO A 8 38.03 -14.91 -56.44
C PRO A 8 38.13 -13.42 -56.11
N SER A 9 37.64 -12.62 -57.06
CA SER A 9 37.37 -11.18 -56.96
C SER A 9 36.31 -10.90 -55.89
N ALA A 10 36.69 -10.18 -54.83
CA ALA A 10 35.76 -9.60 -53.86
C ALA A 10 35.45 -8.15 -54.27
N ALA A 11 34.19 -7.91 -54.65
CA ALA A 11 33.63 -6.59 -54.87
C ALA A 11 32.73 -6.20 -53.70
N ASP A 12 33.00 -4.99 -53.19
CA ASP A 12 32.08 -3.97 -52.70
C ASP A 12 31.22 -4.17 -51.43
N THR A 13 31.71 -3.43 -50.42
CA THR A 13 31.00 -2.34 -49.71
C THR A 13 30.01 -2.71 -48.61
N THR A 14 30.56 -2.97 -47.43
CA THR A 14 29.96 -2.51 -46.17
C THR A 14 30.77 -1.32 -45.67
N ALA A 15 30.14 -0.13 -45.70
CA ALA A 15 30.74 1.10 -45.21
C ALA A 15 30.76 1.08 -43.67
N THR A 16 31.76 0.43 -43.09
CA THR A 16 32.21 0.68 -41.73
C THR A 16 32.75 2.12 -41.73
N GLN A 17 32.04 3.06 -41.09
CA GLN A 17 32.62 4.37 -40.81
C GLN A 17 33.75 4.17 -39.80
N ASP A 18 34.96 3.94 -40.33
CA ASP A 18 36.20 4.13 -39.61
C ASP A 18 36.17 5.54 -39.03
N LEU A 19 35.94 5.65 -37.72
CA LEU A 19 36.25 6.87 -36.98
C LEU A 19 37.75 7.05 -37.09
N ALA A 20 38.19 7.80 -38.09
CA ALA A 20 39.57 8.12 -38.34
C ALA A 20 40.20 8.62 -37.04
N PHE A 21 41.08 7.80 -36.44
CA PHE A 21 41.92 8.23 -35.34
C PHE A 21 42.66 9.48 -35.81
N ILE A 22 42.29 10.63 -35.24
CA ILE A 22 42.89 11.92 -35.56
C ILE A 22 44.34 11.84 -35.11
N THR A 23 45.24 11.55 -36.04
CA THR A 23 46.68 11.48 -35.80
C THR A 23 47.25 12.87 -36.03
N PHE A 24 47.66 13.52 -34.95
CA PHE A 24 48.43 14.76 -35.02
C PHE A 24 49.91 14.40 -35.18
N PRO A 25 50.66 15.03 -36.11
CA PRO A 25 50.35 16.25 -36.89
C PRO A 25 49.80 16.01 -38.32
N PRO A 26 49.14 17.01 -38.96
CA PRO A 26 49.09 18.43 -38.59
C PRO A 26 47.91 18.81 -37.68
N PHE A 27 48.17 19.71 -36.72
CA PHE A 27 47.12 20.29 -35.88
C PHE A 27 46.16 21.17 -36.71
N PRO A 28 44.85 21.18 -36.41
CA PRO A 28 43.89 22.04 -37.08
C PRO A 28 44.27 23.51 -36.86
N LYS A 29 44.09 24.32 -37.90
CA LYS A 29 44.28 25.77 -37.79
C LYS A 29 43.19 26.34 -36.87
N PRO A 30 43.52 27.28 -35.97
CA PRO A 30 42.53 27.90 -35.10
C PRO A 30 41.45 28.62 -35.93
N PRO A 31 40.18 28.63 -35.46
CA PRO A 31 39.09 29.33 -36.12
C PRO A 31 39.38 30.83 -36.29
N LEU A 32 38.87 31.43 -37.36
CA LEU A 32 39.01 32.87 -37.63
C LEU A 32 38.43 33.68 -36.47
N GLY A 33 39.25 34.55 -35.86
CA GLY A 33 38.88 35.38 -34.72
C GLY A 33 39.23 34.82 -33.34
N VAL A 34 39.72 33.57 -33.26
CA VAL A 34 40.15 32.95 -32.00
C VAL A 34 41.65 33.12 -31.81
N THR A 35 42.06 33.86 -30.78
CA THR A 35 43.47 34.00 -30.41
C THR A 35 43.86 32.88 -29.47
N LEU A 36 44.69 31.94 -29.93
CA LEU A 36 45.25 30.91 -29.06
C LEU A 36 46.26 31.54 -28.09
N ILE A 37 46.02 31.40 -26.79
CA ILE A 37 46.93 31.87 -25.75
C ILE A 37 48.01 30.78 -25.56
N PRO A 38 49.30 31.07 -25.81
CA PRO A 38 50.37 30.12 -25.51
C PRO A 38 50.35 29.73 -24.03
N PHE A 39 50.70 28.49 -23.70
CA PHE A 39 50.64 28.00 -22.31
C PHE A 39 51.49 28.84 -21.34
N LYS A 40 52.60 29.43 -21.82
CA LYS A 40 53.44 30.38 -21.06
C LYS A 40 52.73 31.68 -20.65
N ASP A 41 51.71 32.07 -21.41
CA ASP A 41 50.93 33.30 -21.21
C ASP A 41 49.60 33.00 -20.50
N PHE A 42 49.28 31.71 -20.26
CA PHE A 42 48.12 31.29 -19.50
C PHE A 42 48.30 31.64 -18.02
N ARG A 43 47.34 32.39 -17.46
CA ARG A 43 47.24 32.65 -16.03
C ARG A 43 45.99 31.95 -15.50
N ALA A 44 46.17 31.01 -14.56
CA ALA A 44 45.06 30.37 -13.89
C ALA A 44 44.21 31.43 -13.17
N ARG A 45 42.93 31.56 -13.53
CA ARG A 45 42.01 32.55 -12.95
C ARG A 45 41.18 32.02 -11.77
N GLY A 46 41.42 30.77 -11.36
CA GLY A 46 40.68 30.12 -10.26
C GLY A 46 39.21 29.85 -10.61
N ILE A 47 38.43 29.48 -9.59
CA ILE A 47 36.97 29.34 -9.63
C ILE A 47 36.38 30.56 -8.90
N GLN A 48 35.31 31.16 -9.43
CA GLN A 48 34.62 32.25 -8.73
C GLN A 48 33.84 31.68 -7.54
N LEU A 49 34.28 32.03 -6.34
CA LEU A 49 33.56 31.71 -5.11
C LEU A 49 32.57 32.84 -4.85
N PHE A 50 31.28 32.62 -5.13
CA PHE A 50 30.26 33.61 -4.80
C PHE A 50 30.17 33.75 -3.27
N GLU A 51 30.34 34.98 -2.79
CA GLU A 51 29.96 35.33 -1.43
C GLU A 51 28.43 35.35 -1.38
N VAL A 52 27.84 34.45 -0.60
CA VAL A 52 26.39 34.29 -0.43
C VAL A 52 25.81 35.57 0.16
N VAL A 53 25.47 36.53 -0.69
CA VAL A 53 24.77 37.75 -0.31
C VAL A 53 23.37 37.68 -0.89
N GLY A 54 22.41 37.28 -0.04
CA GLY A 54 21.01 37.67 -0.21
C GLY A 54 20.11 36.77 -1.04
N GLY A 55 19.91 35.53 -0.57
CA GLY A 55 18.57 34.90 -0.53
C GLY A 55 17.71 34.91 -1.79
N GLN A 56 18.11 34.17 -2.82
CA GLN A 56 17.19 33.53 -3.76
C GLN A 56 17.83 32.23 -4.27
N ASN A 57 17.05 31.15 -4.24
CA ASN A 57 17.45 29.76 -4.48
C ASN A 57 17.73 29.47 -5.97
N GLU A 58 18.67 30.19 -6.59
CA GLU A 58 19.33 29.75 -7.82
C GLU A 58 20.69 29.19 -7.43
N GLU A 59 20.69 27.94 -7.01
CA GLU A 59 21.82 27.23 -6.41
C GLU A 59 22.96 26.95 -7.41
N ASP A 60 24.15 27.41 -7.03
CA ASP A 60 25.43 26.67 -7.09
C ASP A 60 25.97 26.20 -8.45
N MET A 61 25.74 26.92 -9.55
CA MET A 61 26.52 26.70 -10.76
C MET A 61 27.96 27.22 -10.56
N GLU A 62 28.90 26.32 -10.25
CA GLU A 62 30.33 26.67 -10.11
C GLU A 62 30.84 27.27 -11.43
N LEU A 63 31.15 28.58 -11.43
CA LEU A 63 31.71 29.28 -12.59
C LEU A 63 33.24 29.37 -12.46
N ASP A 64 33.95 29.20 -13.57
CA ASP A 64 35.39 29.44 -13.63
C ASP A 64 35.72 30.94 -13.45
N GLY A 65 37.02 31.28 -13.38
CA GLY A 65 37.48 32.67 -13.25
C GLY A 65 37.13 33.60 -14.42
N LEU A 66 36.46 33.10 -15.46
CA LEU A 66 35.92 33.85 -16.60
C LEU A 66 34.38 33.92 -16.59
N GLY A 67 33.72 33.34 -15.59
CA GLY A 67 32.26 33.26 -15.51
C GLY A 67 31.66 32.16 -16.38
N ILE A 68 32.45 31.16 -16.79
CA ILE A 68 31.99 30.03 -17.60
C ILE A 68 31.57 28.88 -16.67
N PRO A 69 30.39 28.27 -16.84
CA PRO A 69 29.97 27.11 -16.07
C PRO A 69 30.96 25.96 -16.15
N THR A 70 31.42 25.49 -15.00
CA THR A 70 32.28 24.30 -14.92
C THR A 70 31.45 23.03 -15.15
N VAL A 71 32.11 21.98 -15.63
CA VAL A 71 31.49 20.68 -15.92
C VAL A 71 32.18 19.63 -15.05
N GLU A 72 31.43 18.92 -14.20
CA GLU A 72 31.99 17.86 -13.36
C GLU A 72 32.52 16.72 -14.25
N LEU A 73 33.77 16.31 -14.02
CA LEU A 73 34.35 15.17 -14.71
C LEU A 73 33.70 13.87 -14.22
N ARG A 74 33.32 12.98 -15.15
CA ARG A 74 32.69 11.69 -14.83
C ARG A 74 33.54 10.78 -13.95
N VAL A 75 34.86 10.90 -14.02
CA VAL A 75 35.80 10.08 -13.28
C VAL A 75 36.46 10.95 -12.22
N LYS A 76 36.15 10.68 -10.95
CA LYS A 76 36.84 11.32 -9.82
C LYS A 76 38.23 10.71 -9.72
N HIS A 77 39.26 11.49 -10.04
CA HIS A 77 40.63 11.05 -9.88
C HIS A 77 41.05 11.22 -8.41
N SER A 78 41.89 10.32 -7.89
CA SER A 78 42.42 10.42 -6.52
C SER A 78 43.25 11.68 -6.27
N THR A 79 43.73 12.33 -7.34
CA THR A 79 44.46 13.60 -7.30
C THR A 79 43.55 14.83 -7.34
N ASP A 80 42.23 14.64 -7.45
CA ASP A 80 41.24 15.72 -7.54
C ASP A 80 40.92 16.27 -6.14
N GLU A 81 41.95 16.81 -5.50
CA GLU A 81 41.82 17.56 -4.26
C GLU A 81 41.36 18.99 -4.60
N CYS A 82 40.18 19.36 -4.09
CA CYS A 82 39.61 20.69 -4.25
C CYS A 82 40.59 21.73 -3.68
N LYS A 83 41.25 22.50 -4.56
CA LYS A 83 42.28 23.47 -4.17
C LYS A 83 41.71 24.73 -3.51
N SER A 84 40.39 24.95 -3.61
CA SER A 84 39.71 25.98 -2.85
C SER A 84 39.41 25.45 -1.44
N ASN A 85 40.00 26.09 -0.44
CA ASN A 85 39.68 25.91 0.99
C ASN A 85 38.25 26.34 1.34
N THR A 86 37.37 26.53 0.35
CA THR A 86 35.94 26.60 0.60
C THR A 86 35.55 25.29 1.23
N ARG A 87 35.28 25.35 2.53
CA ARG A 87 34.64 24.31 3.30
C ARG A 87 33.57 23.71 2.41
N LYS A 88 33.85 22.56 1.78
CA LYS A 88 32.81 21.69 1.27
C LYS A 88 31.82 21.68 2.41
N ARG A 89 30.61 22.19 2.17
CA ARG A 89 29.51 22.02 3.09
C ARG A 89 29.48 20.51 3.23
N LYS A 90 30.13 19.97 4.28
CA LYS A 90 30.13 18.56 4.58
C LYS A 90 28.65 18.34 4.77
N ARG A 91 27.96 17.87 3.72
CA ARG A 91 26.63 17.29 3.81
C ARG A 91 26.80 16.39 5.00
N LYS A 92 26.22 16.78 6.15
CA LYS A 92 26.58 16.23 7.47
C LYS A 92 26.57 14.73 7.26
N LYS A 93 27.74 14.11 7.09
CA LYS A 93 27.89 12.66 7.21
C LYS A 93 27.36 12.48 8.61
N LYS A 94 26.13 11.98 8.71
CA LYS A 94 25.33 11.89 9.94
C LYS A 94 26.31 11.32 10.93
N THR A 95 26.84 12.21 11.74
CA THR A 95 28.11 11.98 12.40
C THR A 95 27.73 11.01 13.49
N ALA A 96 28.43 9.88 13.49
CA ALA A 96 28.32 8.89 14.53
C ALA A 96 28.22 9.59 15.90
N ALA A 97 27.27 9.11 16.70
CA ALA A 97 27.24 9.25 18.14
C ALA A 97 27.21 10.70 18.69
N VAL A 98 26.00 11.19 18.92
CA VAL A 98 25.69 11.61 20.30
C VAL A 98 25.37 10.32 21.04
N ASP A 99 26.17 10.05 22.08
CA ASP A 99 26.52 8.75 22.66
C ASP A 99 25.40 7.93 23.36
N SER A 100 24.12 8.04 22.97
CA SER A 100 23.07 7.28 23.65
C SER A 100 21.79 6.97 22.87
N ALA A 101 21.69 7.30 21.58
CA ALA A 101 20.51 6.95 20.79
C ALA A 101 20.83 5.83 19.79
N PRO A 102 20.05 4.74 19.73
CA PRO A 102 20.27 3.67 18.76
C PRO A 102 20.23 4.26 17.35
N ALA A 103 21.23 3.90 16.53
CA ALA A 103 21.34 4.39 15.17
C ALA A 103 20.07 4.01 14.40
N ARG A 104 19.26 5.01 14.02
CA ARG A 104 18.10 4.79 13.16
C ARG A 104 18.59 4.16 11.86
N LYS A 105 18.12 2.94 11.57
CA LYS A 105 18.38 2.26 10.29
C LYS A 105 17.94 3.19 9.16
N VAL A 106 18.86 3.49 8.24
CA VAL A 106 18.58 4.31 7.08
C VAL A 106 17.62 3.52 6.18
N PRO A 107 16.51 4.10 5.70
CA PRO A 107 15.64 3.42 4.76
C PRO A 107 16.39 3.05 3.48
N TRP A 108 16.10 1.87 2.92
CA TRP A 108 16.79 1.35 1.73
C TRP A 108 16.77 2.32 0.53
N TYR A 109 15.69 3.10 0.39
CA TYR A 109 15.55 4.06 -0.69
C TYR A 109 16.49 5.26 -0.52
N GLU A 110 16.81 5.69 0.72
CA GLU A 110 17.82 6.73 0.96
C GLU A 110 19.21 6.19 0.60
N GLU A 111 19.49 4.92 0.92
CA GLU A 111 20.76 4.27 0.55
C GLU A 111 20.91 4.14 -0.97
N TRP A 112 19.82 3.86 -1.69
CA TRP A 112 19.85 3.80 -3.15
C TRP A 112 20.03 5.18 -3.77
N GLU A 113 19.36 6.21 -3.24
CA GLU A 113 19.51 7.59 -3.70
C GLU A 113 20.98 8.06 -3.62
N GLU A 114 21.72 7.60 -2.61
CA GLU A 114 23.17 7.79 -2.49
C GLU A 114 23.95 6.98 -3.54
N GLY A 115 24.06 7.53 -4.76
CA GLY A 115 24.90 6.99 -5.83
C GLY A 115 24.12 6.48 -7.02
N GLU A 116 22.79 6.55 -7.01
CA GLU A 116 21.96 6.19 -8.15
C GLU A 116 22.38 6.96 -9.42
N ASP A 117 22.71 8.25 -9.31
CA ASP A 117 23.15 9.06 -10.46
C ASP A 117 24.45 8.59 -11.12
N LEU A 118 25.28 7.84 -10.38
CA LEU A 118 26.52 7.28 -10.89
C LEU A 118 26.32 5.90 -11.51
N ARG A 119 25.16 5.26 -11.30
CA ARG A 119 24.84 3.95 -11.86
C ARG A 119 24.43 4.10 -13.32
N VAL A 120 25.42 4.00 -14.20
CA VAL A 120 25.26 3.85 -15.63
C VAL A 120 25.70 2.45 -16.01
N THR A 121 24.86 1.72 -16.75
CA THR A 121 25.18 0.38 -17.24
C THR A 121 26.45 0.45 -18.09
N LYS A 122 27.36 -0.52 -17.90
CA LYS A 122 28.60 -0.64 -18.69
C LYS A 122 28.26 -1.15 -20.08
N GLY A 123 27.70 -0.29 -20.92
CA GLY A 123 27.27 -0.62 -22.27
C GLY A 123 26.09 0.24 -22.66
N LYS A 124 26.10 0.74 -23.90
CA LYS A 124 24.91 1.36 -24.47
C LYS A 124 23.96 0.25 -24.87
N PHE A 125 22.68 0.38 -24.55
CA PHE A 125 21.66 -0.51 -25.08
C PHE A 125 21.65 -0.41 -26.62
N ASP A 126 21.78 -1.55 -27.30
CA ASP A 126 21.86 -1.56 -28.77
C ASP A 126 20.53 -1.09 -29.37
N SER A 127 20.61 -0.10 -30.25
CA SER A 127 19.44 0.45 -30.93
C SER A 127 18.81 -0.53 -31.93
N ASN A 128 19.56 -1.56 -32.34
CA ASN A 128 19.10 -2.60 -33.27
C ASN A 128 18.20 -3.66 -32.61
N ILE A 129 18.25 -3.79 -31.29
CA ILE A 129 17.40 -4.72 -30.53
C ILE A 129 15.97 -4.15 -30.45
N SER A 130 14.96 -5.01 -30.44
CA SER A 130 13.56 -4.60 -30.24
C SER A 130 13.41 -3.76 -28.97
N HIS A 131 12.54 -2.75 -28.99
CA HIS A 131 12.23 -1.97 -27.79
C HIS A 131 11.71 -2.82 -26.62
N VAL A 132 11.01 -3.91 -26.92
CA VAL A 132 10.52 -4.91 -25.97
C VAL A 132 11.71 -5.59 -25.28
N ASP A 133 12.60 -6.18 -26.06
CA ASP A 133 13.80 -6.88 -25.56
C ASP A 133 14.76 -5.94 -24.82
N ARG A 134 14.91 -4.68 -25.28
CA ARG A 134 15.69 -3.67 -24.56
C ARG A 134 15.13 -3.41 -23.17
N LEU A 135 13.81 -3.32 -23.04
CA LEU A 135 13.17 -3.11 -21.74
C LEU A 135 13.34 -4.35 -20.84
N PHE A 136 13.31 -5.56 -21.39
CA PHE A 136 13.66 -6.79 -20.66
C PHE A 136 15.09 -6.79 -20.15
N HIS A 137 16.06 -6.49 -21.02
CA HIS A 137 17.46 -6.40 -20.63
C HIS A 137 17.65 -5.32 -19.55
N ALA A 138 17.00 -4.16 -19.69
CA ALA A 138 17.04 -3.10 -18.70
C ALA A 138 16.43 -3.54 -17.36
N ALA A 139 15.31 -4.26 -17.34
CA ALA A 139 14.71 -4.77 -16.13
C ALA A 139 15.59 -5.81 -15.41
N ASN A 140 16.26 -6.68 -16.18
CA ASN A 140 17.22 -7.63 -15.63
C ASN A 140 18.47 -6.93 -15.08
N ASP A 141 19.04 -5.99 -15.84
CA ASP A 141 20.19 -5.20 -15.43
C ASP A 141 19.88 -4.32 -14.21
N PHE A 142 18.64 -3.82 -14.13
CA PHE A 142 18.14 -3.10 -12.96
C PHE A 142 18.18 -3.95 -11.69
N ARG A 143 17.79 -5.23 -11.81
CA ARG A 143 17.80 -6.20 -10.72
C ARG A 143 19.22 -6.65 -10.34
N VAL A 144 20.08 -6.97 -11.30
CA VAL A 144 21.40 -7.57 -11.01
C VAL A 144 22.39 -6.54 -10.44
N ASN A 145 22.34 -5.28 -10.86
CA ASN A 145 23.35 -4.29 -10.49
C ASN A 145 23.06 -3.54 -9.17
N ARG A 146 22.17 -4.06 -8.31
CA ARG A 146 21.78 -3.42 -7.04
C ARG A 146 21.77 -4.41 -5.89
N THR A 147 22.14 -3.92 -4.72
CA THR A 147 21.87 -4.61 -3.46
C THR A 147 20.40 -4.43 -3.13
N TRP A 148 19.62 -5.50 -3.29
CA TRP A 148 18.21 -5.49 -2.92
C TRP A 148 18.08 -5.50 -1.39
N PRO A 149 17.08 -4.77 -0.84
CA PRO A 149 16.86 -4.83 0.58
C PRO A 149 16.41 -6.24 0.99
N PRO A 150 16.52 -6.63 2.27
CA PRO A 150 16.21 -7.97 2.74
C PRO A 150 14.81 -8.43 2.31
N VAL A 151 14.54 -9.74 2.21
CA VAL A 151 13.25 -10.27 1.74
C VAL A 151 12.07 -9.79 2.60
N THR A 152 12.28 -9.64 3.92
CA THR A 152 11.30 -9.09 4.87
C THR A 152 10.80 -7.71 4.43
N SER A 153 11.68 -6.91 3.82
CA SER A 153 11.43 -6.24 2.53
C SER A 153 10.03 -5.93 2.02
N GLY A 154 9.42 -6.97 1.47
CA GLY A 154 8.40 -6.85 0.45
C GLY A 154 8.86 -6.22 -0.87
N VAL A 155 10.01 -5.52 -0.95
CA VAL A 155 10.42 -4.77 -2.16
C VAL A 155 10.66 -5.69 -3.36
N GLY A 156 11.25 -6.88 -3.14
CA GLY A 156 11.42 -7.88 -4.20
C GLY A 156 10.07 -8.41 -4.73
N GLN A 157 9.12 -8.67 -3.83
CA GLN A 157 7.77 -9.11 -4.20
C GLN A 157 7.03 -8.01 -4.97
N LEU A 158 7.11 -6.74 -4.52
CA LEU A 158 6.54 -5.59 -5.24
C LEU A 158 7.13 -5.43 -6.65
N TRP A 159 8.43 -5.67 -6.80
CA TRP A 159 9.08 -5.66 -8.11
C TRP A 159 8.54 -6.75 -9.02
N ASP A 160 8.39 -7.97 -8.50
CA ASP A 160 7.85 -9.07 -9.28
C ASP A 160 6.36 -8.85 -9.60
N GLN A 161 5.56 -8.26 -8.71
CA GLN A 161 4.19 -7.82 -8.99
C GLN A 161 4.12 -6.79 -10.12
N PHE A 162 4.99 -5.78 -10.09
CA PHE A 162 5.10 -4.82 -11.20
C PHE A 162 5.48 -5.51 -12.50
N ARG A 163 6.46 -6.43 -12.47
CA ARG A 163 6.87 -7.18 -13.65
C ARG A 163 5.76 -8.05 -14.21
N LEU A 164 4.97 -8.72 -13.37
CA LEU A 164 3.80 -9.49 -13.79
C LEU A 164 2.75 -8.59 -14.46
N TYR A 165 2.52 -7.41 -13.89
CA TYR A 165 1.58 -6.43 -14.43
C TYR A 165 1.99 -5.94 -15.83
N VAL A 166 3.24 -5.48 -16.01
CA VAL A 166 3.70 -4.95 -17.30
C VAL A 166 4.10 -6.03 -18.32
N GLY A 167 4.02 -7.32 -17.97
CA GLY A 167 4.48 -8.41 -18.83
C GLY A 167 5.99 -8.62 -18.84
N LEU A 168 6.75 -8.08 -17.88
CA LEU A 168 8.17 -8.39 -17.70
C LEU A 168 8.45 -9.74 -17.02
N LEU A 169 7.41 -10.41 -16.52
CA LEU A 169 7.44 -11.75 -15.94
C LEU A 169 6.15 -12.49 -16.35
N VAL A 170 6.27 -13.75 -16.76
CA VAL A 170 5.14 -14.54 -17.30
C VAL A 170 4.40 -15.30 -16.20
N ASN A 171 5.15 -15.89 -15.26
CA ASN A 171 4.59 -16.59 -14.11
C ASN A 171 5.41 -16.21 -12.88
N PRO A 172 4.78 -15.91 -11.73
CA PRO A 172 5.51 -16.05 -10.48
C PRO A 172 5.94 -17.52 -10.46
N THR A 173 7.23 -17.78 -10.41
CA THR A 173 7.70 -19.13 -10.14
C THR A 173 7.06 -19.50 -8.81
N VAL A 174 6.00 -20.32 -8.85
CA VAL A 174 5.52 -21.00 -7.66
C VAL A 174 6.72 -21.80 -7.23
N TYR A 175 7.45 -21.30 -6.23
CA TYR A 175 8.59 -21.98 -5.66
C TYR A 175 8.00 -23.23 -5.02
N ARG A 176 7.84 -24.29 -5.81
CA ARG A 176 7.68 -25.63 -5.26
C ARG A 176 8.99 -25.90 -4.56
N LYS A 177 8.96 -25.76 -3.23
CA LYS A 177 10.05 -26.22 -2.37
C LYS A 177 10.32 -27.66 -2.84
N PRO A 178 11.53 -28.00 -3.30
CA PRO A 178 11.80 -29.35 -3.77
C PRO A 178 11.39 -30.27 -2.64
N THR A 179 10.38 -31.11 -2.89
CA THR A 179 10.06 -32.22 -2.01
C THR A 179 11.35 -33.01 -1.94
N LYS A 180 11.95 -33.02 -0.75
CA LYS A 180 13.14 -33.82 -0.49
C LYS A 180 12.62 -35.25 -0.52
N ASP A 181 12.61 -35.84 -1.71
CA ASP A 181 12.27 -37.24 -1.89
C ASP A 181 13.23 -38.01 -0.98
N GLU A 182 12.67 -38.55 0.10
CA GLU A 182 13.35 -39.49 0.97
C GLU A 182 13.72 -40.66 0.06
N ALA A 183 15.01 -40.81 -0.20
CA ALA A 183 15.54 -42.02 -0.76
C ALA A 183 15.24 -43.13 0.26
N ASP A 184 14.16 -43.86 0.04
CA ASP A 184 13.89 -45.14 0.66
C ASP A 184 15.08 -46.05 0.36
N ASP A 185 15.90 -46.19 1.40
CA ASP A 185 17.01 -47.12 1.55
C ASP A 185 16.39 -48.49 1.87
N ASP A 186 15.82 -49.15 0.85
CA ASP A 186 15.41 -50.56 0.94
C ASP A 186 16.61 -51.44 0.58
N ASP A 187 17.33 -51.79 1.66
CA ASP A 187 18.21 -52.95 1.80
C ASP A 187 17.47 -54.28 1.46
N ASP A 188 18.27 -55.31 1.16
CA ASP A 188 17.96 -56.74 0.99
C ASP A 188 17.52 -57.22 -0.41
N ASP A 189 18.47 -57.78 -1.19
CA ASP A 189 18.54 -59.25 -1.32
C ASP A 189 19.78 -59.78 -2.07
N ASP A 190 20.32 -60.85 -1.49
CA ASP A 190 21.47 -61.68 -1.87
C ASP A 190 21.59 -62.07 -3.35
N CYS A 191 22.80 -61.99 -3.92
CA CYS A 191 23.27 -62.92 -4.97
C CYS A 191 24.81 -62.98 -5.06
N ASP A 192 25.36 -64.05 -4.50
CA ASP A 192 26.73 -64.54 -4.67
C ASP A 192 27.15 -64.70 -6.15
N SER A 193 28.32 -64.15 -6.52
CA SER A 193 29.29 -64.89 -7.35
C SER A 193 30.70 -64.25 -7.37
N PRO A 194 31.77 -65.06 -7.27
CA PRO A 194 33.14 -64.57 -7.16
C PRO A 194 33.86 -64.58 -8.51
N SER A 195 34.64 -63.54 -8.82
CA SER A 195 35.86 -63.71 -9.62
C SER A 195 36.89 -62.62 -9.39
N ASN A 196 37.83 -62.97 -8.52
CA ASN A 196 39.28 -62.80 -8.63
C ASN A 196 39.81 -62.18 -9.94
N THR A 197 40.53 -61.05 -9.88
CA THR A 197 41.85 -60.86 -10.54
C THR A 197 42.58 -59.68 -9.90
N GLN A 198 43.63 -59.99 -9.15
CA GLN A 198 44.71 -59.07 -8.78
C GLN A 198 45.56 -58.73 -10.01
N VAL A 199 45.84 -57.45 -10.25
CA VAL A 199 47.14 -57.01 -10.80
C VAL A 199 47.51 -55.65 -10.19
N ASN A 200 48.66 -55.63 -9.50
CA ASN A 200 49.40 -54.45 -9.04
C ASN A 200 49.81 -53.54 -10.20
N GLY A 201 49.86 -52.23 -9.96
CA GLY A 201 50.55 -51.28 -10.85
C GLY A 201 50.74 -49.92 -10.20
N GLU A 202 51.99 -49.67 -9.80
CA GLU A 202 52.55 -48.44 -9.24
C GLU A 202 52.37 -47.18 -10.11
N ASP A 203 52.23 -46.05 -9.40
CA ASP A 203 52.95 -44.78 -9.59
C ASP A 203 52.49 -43.77 -10.68
N THR A 204 52.70 -42.50 -10.31
CA THR A 204 52.77 -41.24 -11.05
C THR A 204 51.56 -40.29 -11.19
N SER A 205 51.80 -39.10 -10.62
CA SER A 205 51.42 -37.74 -11.07
C SER A 205 50.11 -37.12 -10.59
N GLU A 206 50.22 -36.46 -9.43
CA GLU A 206 50.06 -35.01 -9.25
C GLU A 206 49.58 -34.22 -10.49
N LEU A 207 48.27 -34.02 -10.63
CA LEU A 207 47.68 -32.88 -11.36
C LEU A 207 46.38 -32.42 -10.70
N ALA A 208 46.28 -31.11 -10.56
CA ALA A 208 45.27 -30.34 -9.83
C ALA A 208 43.81 -30.60 -10.25
N PRO A 209 42.84 -30.52 -9.33
CA PRO A 209 41.43 -30.48 -9.70
C PRO A 209 41.05 -29.07 -10.19
N SER A 210 40.72 -29.01 -11.48
CA SER A 210 40.02 -27.90 -12.12
C SER A 210 38.68 -27.67 -11.43
N LEU A 211 38.51 -26.50 -10.79
CA LEU A 211 37.22 -25.95 -10.41
C LEU A 211 36.35 -25.81 -11.68
N LYS A 212 35.37 -26.70 -11.82
CA LYS A 212 34.23 -26.52 -12.72
C LYS A 212 33.06 -26.05 -11.88
N ASP A 213 32.55 -24.90 -12.24
CA ASP A 213 31.32 -24.31 -11.72
C ASP A 213 30.12 -25.29 -11.81
N PRO A 214 29.32 -25.46 -10.75
CA PRO A 214 28.03 -26.12 -10.84
C PRO A 214 26.91 -25.06 -10.82
N ALA A 215 26.41 -24.67 -11.99
CA ALA A 215 25.15 -23.92 -12.09
C ALA A 215 24.48 -24.10 -13.47
N SER A 216 24.14 -25.35 -13.80
CA SER A 216 23.09 -25.69 -14.77
C SER A 216 22.74 -27.16 -14.59
N SER A 217 22.06 -27.48 -13.48
CA SER A 217 21.42 -28.78 -13.32
C SER A 217 19.98 -28.64 -13.81
N THR A 218 19.84 -28.81 -15.11
CA THR A 218 18.60 -29.16 -15.79
C THR A 218 18.27 -30.58 -15.35
N TYR A 219 17.48 -30.73 -14.29
CA TYR A 219 16.88 -32.00 -13.91
C TYR A 219 15.72 -32.27 -14.89
N SER A 220 16.07 -32.72 -16.09
CA SER A 220 15.14 -33.40 -16.97
C SER A 220 14.88 -34.76 -16.34
N VAL A 221 13.81 -34.84 -15.56
CA VAL A 221 13.18 -36.12 -15.28
C VAL A 221 12.69 -36.64 -16.62
N GLU A 222 13.38 -37.64 -17.17
CA GLU A 222 12.92 -38.45 -18.31
C GLU A 222 11.71 -39.26 -17.83
N LEU A 223 10.56 -38.61 -17.66
CA LEU A 223 9.26 -39.27 -17.63
C LEU A 223 8.89 -39.52 -19.09
N ASP A 224 8.74 -40.80 -19.44
CA ASP A 224 8.33 -41.34 -20.75
C ASP A 224 7.45 -40.36 -21.56
N ASP A 225 8.14 -39.61 -22.43
CA ASP A 225 7.60 -38.76 -23.47
C ASP A 225 7.04 -39.64 -24.58
N HIS A 226 5.75 -39.51 -24.94
CA HIS A 226 5.46 -39.62 -26.37
C HIS A 226 4.23 -38.93 -26.99
N ASP A 227 3.27 -38.34 -26.28
CA ASP A 227 2.08 -37.81 -27.00
C ASP A 227 1.50 -36.44 -26.55
N ASP A 228 2.10 -35.69 -25.61
CA ASP A 228 1.52 -34.41 -25.11
C ASP A 228 2.36 -33.13 -25.34
N ASP A 229 3.48 -33.19 -26.07
CA ASP A 229 4.39 -32.02 -26.22
C ASP A 229 3.79 -30.88 -27.07
N GLU A 230 2.88 -31.18 -28.01
CA GLU A 230 2.23 -30.16 -28.85
C GLU A 230 1.32 -29.22 -28.03
N GLY A 231 0.64 -29.74 -27.00
CA GLY A 231 -0.22 -28.95 -26.12
C GLY A 231 0.55 -28.00 -25.20
N LEU A 232 1.77 -28.38 -24.78
CA LEU A 232 2.63 -27.55 -23.95
C LEU A 232 3.27 -26.40 -24.74
N GLN A 233 3.64 -26.64 -26.00
CA GLN A 233 4.18 -25.60 -26.87
C GLN A 233 3.13 -24.52 -27.20
N ALA A 234 1.89 -24.93 -27.49
CA ALA A 234 0.79 -23.97 -27.72
C ALA A 234 0.55 -23.08 -26.50
N ARG A 235 0.49 -23.66 -25.28
CA ARG A 235 0.33 -22.88 -24.04
C ARG A 235 1.49 -21.92 -23.77
N LYS A 236 2.73 -22.30 -24.10
CA LYS A 236 3.90 -21.41 -23.97
C LYS A 236 3.80 -20.23 -24.93
N SER A 237 3.41 -20.48 -26.18
CA SER A 237 3.20 -19.42 -27.18
C SER A 237 2.13 -18.43 -26.75
N ASP A 238 0.98 -18.91 -26.25
CA ASP A 238 -0.12 -18.04 -25.79
C ASP A 238 0.32 -17.14 -24.61
N LEU A 239 1.13 -17.68 -23.70
CA LEU A 239 1.66 -16.92 -22.57
C LEU A 239 2.71 -15.88 -22.99
N GLU A 240 3.53 -16.19 -24.00
CA GLU A 240 4.48 -15.24 -24.58
C GLU A 240 3.78 -14.11 -25.34
N GLU A 241 2.70 -14.41 -26.05
CA GLU A 241 1.87 -13.41 -26.73
C GLU A 241 1.22 -12.45 -25.73
N GLN A 242 0.55 -12.96 -24.69
CA GLN A 242 -0.05 -12.12 -23.64
C GLN A 242 0.99 -11.25 -22.92
N ARG A 243 2.21 -11.77 -22.75
CA ARG A 243 3.33 -11.04 -22.16
C ARG A 243 3.77 -9.88 -23.07
N GLU A 244 3.92 -10.13 -24.36
CA GLU A 244 4.28 -9.11 -25.33
C GLU A 244 3.18 -8.04 -25.45
N GLU A 245 1.91 -8.42 -25.45
CA GLU A 245 0.77 -7.51 -25.46
C GLU A 245 0.79 -6.54 -24.27
N LYS A 246 0.95 -7.05 -23.04
CA LYS A 246 1.06 -6.20 -21.83
C LYS A 246 2.22 -5.22 -21.92
N LEU A 247 3.35 -5.66 -22.47
CA LEU A 247 4.51 -4.80 -22.61
C LEU A 247 4.30 -3.74 -23.70
N ILE A 248 3.62 -4.09 -24.78
CA ILE A 248 3.21 -3.14 -25.82
C ILE A 248 2.28 -2.08 -25.24
N VAL A 249 1.29 -2.47 -24.42
CA VAL A 249 0.40 -1.53 -23.71
C VAL A 249 1.22 -0.56 -22.85
N PHE A 250 2.17 -1.06 -22.06
CA PHE A 250 3.06 -0.22 -21.26
C PHE A 250 3.94 0.71 -22.12
N LEU A 251 4.49 0.22 -23.23
CA LEU A 251 5.35 1.01 -24.11
C LEU A 251 4.57 2.09 -24.88
N ASN A 252 3.29 1.86 -25.16
CA ASN A 252 2.41 2.82 -25.81
C ASN A 252 2.04 3.97 -24.88
N ASP A 253 1.68 3.67 -23.63
CA ASP A 253 1.32 4.68 -22.62
C ASP A 253 1.82 4.31 -21.22
N PRO A 254 3.10 4.57 -20.92
CA PRO A 254 3.68 4.25 -19.62
C PRO A 254 3.09 5.07 -18.47
N GLU A 255 2.60 6.29 -18.75
CA GLU A 255 1.93 7.13 -17.75
C GLU A 255 0.66 6.45 -17.26
N LYS A 256 -0.18 6.01 -18.19
CA LYS A 256 -1.42 5.30 -17.90
C LYS A 256 -1.18 3.96 -17.21
N SER A 257 -0.23 3.15 -17.69
CA SER A 257 0.08 1.87 -17.05
C SER A 257 0.61 2.03 -15.62
N VAL A 258 1.48 3.01 -15.37
CA VAL A 258 1.98 3.28 -14.00
C VAL A 258 0.86 3.81 -13.10
N THR A 259 -0.03 4.64 -13.65
CA THR A 259 -1.23 5.13 -12.96
C THR A 259 -2.11 3.95 -12.50
N ILE A 260 -2.47 3.05 -13.42
CA ILE A 260 -3.30 1.86 -13.16
C ILE A 260 -2.61 0.91 -12.17
N PHE A 261 -1.30 0.68 -12.32
CA PHE A 261 -0.53 -0.15 -11.40
C PHE A 261 -0.63 0.37 -9.96
N LEU A 262 -0.33 1.67 -9.76
CA LEU A 262 -0.35 2.32 -8.45
C LEU A 262 -1.77 2.67 -7.95
N SER A 263 -2.82 2.32 -8.70
CA SER A 263 -4.22 2.57 -8.33
C SER A 263 -5.06 1.29 -8.23
N SER A 264 -5.68 0.84 -9.33
CA SER A 264 -6.63 -0.27 -9.32
C SER A 264 -5.93 -1.61 -9.14
N TYR A 265 -4.77 -1.81 -9.79
CA TYR A 265 -4.05 -3.07 -9.69
C TYR A 265 -3.56 -3.34 -8.26
N MET A 266 -2.92 -2.36 -7.60
CA MET A 266 -2.54 -2.51 -6.19
C MET A 266 -3.73 -2.82 -5.28
N ARG A 267 -4.91 -2.26 -5.59
CA ARG A 267 -6.15 -2.55 -4.84
C ARG A 267 -6.64 -3.98 -5.09
N GLU A 268 -6.74 -4.40 -6.35
CA GLU A 268 -7.17 -5.75 -6.75
C GLU A 268 -6.26 -6.84 -6.17
N GLN A 269 -4.95 -6.60 -6.14
CA GLN A 269 -3.96 -7.53 -5.59
C GLN A 269 -3.83 -7.44 -4.06
N GLY A 270 -4.63 -6.61 -3.38
CA GLY A 270 -4.55 -6.42 -1.93
C GLY A 270 -3.25 -5.76 -1.44
N LEU A 271 -2.45 -5.17 -2.33
CA LEU A 271 -1.19 -4.51 -1.98
C LEU A 271 -1.43 -3.21 -1.19
N ILE A 272 -2.62 -2.61 -1.31
CA ILE A 272 -2.98 -1.37 -0.61
C ILE A 272 -3.13 -1.54 0.91
N TRP A 273 -3.25 -2.77 1.42
CA TRP A 273 -3.50 -3.03 2.85
C TRP A 273 -2.24 -2.97 3.71
N SER A 274 -1.07 -2.86 3.08
CA SER A 274 0.22 -2.76 3.77
C SER A 274 0.80 -1.36 3.60
N GLU A 275 0.97 -0.63 4.70
CA GLU A 275 1.63 0.69 4.71
C GLU A 275 3.00 0.63 4.03
N ARG A 276 3.73 -0.46 4.28
CA ARG A 276 5.03 -0.72 3.68
C ARG A 276 4.98 -0.77 2.16
N ASN A 277 3.94 -1.37 1.58
CA ASN A 277 3.78 -1.44 0.14
C ASN A 277 3.44 -0.07 -0.46
N LEU A 278 2.57 0.69 0.22
CA LEU A 278 2.19 2.05 -0.17
C LEU A 278 3.38 3.02 -0.17
N LEU A 279 4.35 2.82 0.74
CA LEU A 279 5.63 3.54 0.73
C LEU A 279 6.58 3.00 -0.33
N ASN A 280 6.83 1.70 -0.37
CA ASN A 280 7.92 1.13 -1.18
C ASN A 280 7.63 1.10 -2.69
N ALA A 281 6.38 0.86 -3.11
CA ALA A 281 6.02 0.73 -4.51
C ALA A 281 6.37 1.99 -5.34
N PRO A 282 5.94 3.22 -4.97
CA PRO A 282 6.28 4.40 -5.74
C PRO A 282 7.79 4.72 -5.70
N HIS A 283 8.49 4.46 -4.59
CA HIS A 283 9.95 4.60 -4.55
C HIS A 283 10.66 3.66 -5.53
N LEU A 284 10.27 2.38 -5.54
CA LEU A 284 10.82 1.37 -6.43
C LEU A 284 10.63 1.76 -7.91
N LEU A 285 9.41 2.18 -8.29
CA LEU A 285 9.13 2.61 -9.66
C LEU A 285 9.89 3.88 -10.04
N SER A 286 10.02 4.84 -9.12
CA SER A 286 10.83 6.04 -9.35
C SER A 286 12.27 5.68 -9.73
N PHE A 287 12.90 4.73 -9.01
CA PHE A 287 14.24 4.25 -9.35
C PHE A 287 14.30 3.55 -10.70
N PHE A 288 13.34 2.67 -11.01
CA PHE A 288 13.32 1.95 -12.28
C PHE A 288 13.13 2.87 -13.48
N LEU A 289 12.15 3.79 -13.43
CA LEU A 289 11.88 4.71 -14.52
C LEU A 289 13.04 5.69 -14.74
N ASN A 290 13.65 6.20 -13.66
CA ASN A 290 14.87 7.01 -13.77
C ASN A 290 16.04 6.23 -14.37
N PHE A 291 16.20 4.95 -14.02
CA PHE A 291 17.20 4.08 -14.62
C PHE A 291 16.97 3.89 -16.14
N VAL A 292 15.72 3.71 -16.57
CA VAL A 292 15.34 3.62 -17.99
C VAL A 292 15.70 4.90 -18.75
N LEU A 293 15.41 6.08 -18.17
CA LEU A 293 15.74 7.37 -18.75
C LEU A 293 17.26 7.61 -18.82
N ARG A 294 17.96 7.39 -17.70
CA ARG A 294 19.41 7.64 -17.57
C ARG A 294 20.22 6.82 -18.58
N ASN A 295 19.86 5.55 -18.74
CA ASN A 295 20.56 4.65 -19.65
C ASN A 295 20.04 4.70 -21.10
N ARG A 296 19.06 5.57 -21.39
CA ARG A 296 18.45 5.75 -22.72
C ARG A 296 18.00 4.42 -23.33
N VAL A 297 17.37 3.56 -22.52
CA VAL A 297 16.86 2.24 -22.94
C VAL A 297 15.86 2.39 -24.09
N LEU A 298 15.08 3.46 -24.06
CA LEU A 298 14.10 3.82 -25.09
C LEU A 298 14.47 5.19 -25.70
N PRO A 299 15.32 5.24 -26.75
CA PRO A 299 15.87 6.49 -27.27
C PRO A 299 14.85 7.36 -28.04
N LYS A 300 13.64 6.86 -28.29
CA LYS A 300 12.58 7.62 -28.97
C LYS A 300 12.00 8.66 -28.01
N ALA A 301 11.97 9.92 -28.43
CA ALA A 301 11.46 11.04 -27.62
C ALA A 301 10.02 10.86 -27.13
N LEU A 302 9.17 10.15 -27.89
CA LEU A 302 7.80 9.84 -27.48
C LEU A 302 7.76 8.96 -26.21
N HIS A 303 8.54 7.89 -26.18
CA HIS A 303 8.63 7.03 -25.00
C HIS A 303 9.26 7.78 -23.82
N GLU A 304 10.31 8.57 -24.08
CA GLU A 304 10.97 9.38 -23.04
C GLU A 304 10.00 10.36 -22.39
N ARG A 305 9.12 11.00 -23.18
CA ARG A 305 8.06 11.87 -22.66
C ARG A 305 7.07 11.09 -21.80
N GLY A 306 6.58 9.95 -22.27
CA GLY A 306 5.66 9.12 -21.49
C GLY A 306 6.26 8.67 -20.15
N ILE A 307 7.53 8.24 -20.14
CA ILE A 307 8.22 7.82 -18.92
C ILE A 307 8.40 8.99 -17.94
N ARG A 308 8.62 10.22 -18.43
CA ARG A 308 8.64 11.42 -17.58
C ARG A 308 7.27 11.73 -16.98
N SER A 309 6.20 11.66 -17.76
CA SER A 309 4.86 11.83 -17.22
C SER A 309 4.54 10.75 -16.17
N ALA A 310 4.96 9.50 -16.42
CA ALA A 310 4.83 8.42 -15.44
C ALA A 310 5.58 8.72 -14.13
N LEU A 311 6.76 9.37 -14.20
CA LEU A 311 7.47 9.83 -13.01
C LEU A 311 6.69 10.91 -12.25
N ASP A 312 6.00 11.83 -12.93
CA ASP A 312 5.15 12.83 -12.27
C ASP A 312 4.02 12.15 -11.46
N ILE A 313 3.42 11.09 -12.00
CA ILE A 313 2.44 10.26 -11.28
C ILE A 313 3.09 9.54 -10.09
N VAL A 314 4.29 9.00 -10.25
CA VAL A 314 5.03 8.37 -9.16
C VAL A 314 5.34 9.35 -8.02
N GLU A 315 5.71 10.60 -8.34
CA GLU A 315 5.95 11.63 -7.32
C GLU A 315 4.67 12.04 -6.59
N LEU A 316 3.53 12.03 -7.28
CA LEU A 316 2.23 12.20 -6.64
C LEU A 316 1.88 11.00 -5.74
N ALA A 317 2.13 9.78 -6.21
CA ALA A 317 1.91 8.55 -5.47
C ALA A 317 2.76 8.45 -4.19
N LYS A 318 4.02 8.90 -4.21
CA LYS A 318 4.88 9.00 -3.01
C LYS A 318 4.23 9.83 -1.91
N LYS A 319 3.43 10.84 -2.28
CA LYS A 319 2.73 11.72 -1.33
C LYS A 319 1.39 11.13 -0.91
N GLU A 320 0.58 10.67 -1.86
CA GLU A 320 -0.82 10.30 -1.60
C GLU A 320 -1.01 8.86 -1.13
N LEU A 321 -0.23 7.88 -1.59
CA LEU A 321 -0.40 6.48 -1.18
C LEU A 321 -0.20 6.28 0.32
N PRO A 322 0.82 6.84 0.98
CA PRO A 322 0.94 6.72 2.43
C PRO A 322 -0.22 7.41 3.17
N LEU A 323 -0.81 8.45 2.58
CA LEU A 323 -1.98 9.12 3.16
C LEU A 323 -3.22 8.23 3.09
N THR A 324 -3.37 7.35 2.10
CA THR A 324 -4.54 6.45 2.06
C THR A 324 -4.59 5.55 3.29
N TYR A 325 -3.45 5.03 3.74
CA TYR A 325 -3.36 4.25 4.97
C TYR A 325 -3.73 5.08 6.21
N LYS A 326 -3.16 6.29 6.34
CA LYS A 326 -3.44 7.18 7.47
C LYS A 326 -4.90 7.61 7.53
N ILE A 327 -5.51 7.89 6.38
CA ILE A 327 -6.94 8.19 6.28
C ILE A 327 -7.76 6.98 6.73
N GLY A 328 -7.39 5.77 6.32
CA GLY A 328 -8.10 4.54 6.72
C GLY A 328 -8.00 4.24 8.21
N GLN A 329 -6.95 4.71 8.88
CA GLN A 329 -6.82 4.64 10.34
C GLN A 329 -7.56 5.75 11.07
N ALA A 330 -7.70 6.93 10.44
CA ALA A 330 -8.26 8.13 11.07
C ALA A 330 -9.76 8.29 10.86
N LEU A 331 -10.37 7.61 9.89
CA LEU A 331 -11.78 7.72 9.54
C LEU A 331 -12.53 6.38 9.66
N PRO A 332 -13.80 6.37 10.12
CA PRO A 332 -14.55 7.51 10.69
C PRO A 332 -13.88 8.10 11.94
N ASP A 333 -14.05 9.41 12.14
CA ASP A 333 -13.48 10.11 13.29
C ASP A 333 -14.43 10.09 14.49
N VAL A 334 -13.93 10.52 15.66
CA VAL A 334 -14.69 10.50 16.93
C VAL A 334 -15.97 11.34 16.83
N PHE A 335 -15.96 12.44 16.05
CA PHE A 335 -17.16 13.23 15.79
C PHE A 335 -18.21 12.45 15.00
N SER A 336 -17.80 11.77 13.92
CA SER A 336 -18.71 10.96 13.11
C SER A 336 -19.29 9.78 13.89
N ASP A 337 -18.47 9.11 14.71
CA ASP A 337 -18.95 8.04 15.58
C ASP A 337 -19.92 8.55 16.66
N GLY A 338 -19.64 9.72 17.23
CA GLY A 338 -20.58 10.37 18.15
C GLY A 338 -21.91 10.73 17.48
N CYS A 339 -21.88 11.20 16.24
CA CYS A 339 -23.10 11.45 15.47
C CYS A 339 -23.88 10.16 15.22
N LYS A 340 -23.19 9.07 14.90
CA LYS A 340 -23.78 7.73 14.72
C LYS A 340 -24.39 7.19 16.01
N GLU A 341 -23.76 7.39 17.16
CA GLU A 341 -24.34 7.03 18.47
C GLU A 341 -25.59 7.88 18.76
N CYS A 342 -25.49 9.19 18.54
CA CYS A 342 -26.55 10.16 18.81
C CYS A 342 -27.81 9.93 17.96
N PHE A 343 -27.64 9.73 16.66
CA PHE A 343 -28.76 9.61 15.72
C PHE A 343 -29.14 8.17 15.39
N GLY A 344 -28.38 7.21 15.90
CA GLY A 344 -28.46 5.80 15.53
C GLY A 344 -27.82 5.52 14.17
N ARG A 345 -27.42 4.27 13.98
CA ARG A 345 -26.81 3.77 12.74
C ARG A 345 -27.77 3.93 11.56
N LYS A 346 -27.35 4.60 10.49
CA LYS A 346 -28.07 4.69 9.19
C LYS A 346 -27.51 3.71 8.16
N GLY A 347 -26.28 3.28 8.37
CA GLY A 347 -25.57 2.26 7.60
C GLY A 347 -25.71 0.87 8.19
N GLY A 348 -25.01 -0.07 7.56
CA GLY A 348 -25.09 -1.49 7.87
C GLY A 348 -25.30 -2.30 6.61
N ILE A 349 -24.59 -3.42 6.55
CA ILE A 349 -25.01 -4.55 5.75
C ILE A 349 -26.31 -5.00 6.43
N GLU A 350 -27.43 -4.53 5.89
CA GLU A 350 -28.69 -5.21 6.09
C GLU A 350 -28.45 -6.58 5.46
N TRP A 351 -27.99 -7.53 6.28
CA TRP A 351 -28.04 -8.94 5.94
C TRP A 351 -29.52 -9.26 5.90
N SER A 352 -30.19 -8.81 4.84
CA SER A 352 -31.41 -9.43 4.39
C SER A 352 -30.97 -10.83 3.98
N PHE A 353 -30.96 -11.74 4.96
CA PHE A 353 -31.26 -13.12 4.69
C PHE A 353 -32.64 -13.04 4.05
N ASP A 354 -32.65 -12.92 2.73
CA ASP A 354 -33.86 -12.98 1.94
C ASP A 354 -34.47 -14.32 2.29
N ASP A 355 -35.44 -14.28 3.20
CA ASP A 355 -36.26 -15.41 3.63
C ASP A 355 -37.24 -15.77 2.51
N HIS A 356 -36.74 -15.75 1.26
CA HIS A 356 -37.40 -16.18 0.04
C HIS A 356 -37.66 -17.70 0.03
N LEU A 357 -37.38 -18.40 1.13
CA LEU A 357 -37.76 -19.80 1.32
C LEU A 357 -39.12 -19.98 2.03
N ASN A 358 -39.78 -18.93 2.53
CA ASN A 358 -41.04 -19.06 3.29
C ASN A 358 -42.31 -18.58 2.56
N ALA A 359 -42.41 -18.85 1.26
CA ALA A 359 -43.69 -18.88 0.55
C ALA A 359 -43.59 -19.89 -0.60
N THR A 360 -43.62 -21.19 -0.33
CA THR A 360 -44.84 -22.03 -0.36
C THR A 360 -44.38 -23.45 0.04
N ASP A 361 -45.20 -24.16 0.82
CA ASP A 361 -44.98 -25.51 1.39
C ASP A 361 -44.17 -25.58 2.69
N GLN A 362 -44.90 -25.52 3.82
CA GLN A 362 -44.48 -26.10 5.09
C GLN A 362 -44.46 -27.64 5.00
N PRO A 363 -43.33 -28.30 5.25
CA PRO A 363 -43.31 -29.57 5.97
C PRO A 363 -42.91 -29.35 7.44
N ALA A 364 -43.32 -30.31 8.28
CA ALA A 364 -43.26 -30.30 9.74
C ALA A 364 -41.87 -30.00 10.35
N PRO A 365 -41.82 -29.46 11.59
CA PRO A 365 -40.56 -29.10 12.25
C PRO A 365 -39.72 -30.34 12.51
N VAL A 366 -38.53 -30.38 11.91
CA VAL A 366 -37.45 -31.29 12.30
C VAL A 366 -36.58 -30.52 13.28
N GLU A 367 -36.55 -30.97 14.53
CA GLU A 367 -35.56 -30.50 15.51
C GLU A 367 -34.17 -30.92 15.02
N ILE A 368 -33.38 -29.97 14.53
CA ILE A 368 -31.98 -30.21 14.18
C ILE A 368 -31.13 -29.77 15.37
N LEU A 369 -30.67 -30.75 16.15
CA LEU A 369 -29.60 -30.57 17.12
C LEU A 369 -28.27 -30.56 16.33
N PHE A 370 -27.65 -29.40 16.19
CA PHE A 370 -26.27 -29.31 15.70
C PHE A 370 -25.32 -29.38 16.91
N SER A 371 -24.49 -30.41 17.00
CA SER A 371 -23.22 -30.34 17.74
C SER A 371 -22.09 -30.25 16.73
N VAL A 372 -21.16 -29.32 16.95
CA VAL A 372 -20.03 -29.06 16.06
C VAL A 372 -18.78 -29.50 16.80
N ASP A 373 -18.31 -30.72 16.55
CA ASP A 373 -16.95 -31.13 16.91
C ASP A 373 -16.06 -30.87 15.69
N ALA A 374 -15.38 -29.73 15.67
CA ALA A 374 -14.43 -29.37 14.61
C ALA A 374 -13.00 -29.64 15.09
N THR A 375 -12.35 -30.65 14.52
CA THR A 375 -10.93 -30.95 14.74
C THR A 375 -10.09 -30.33 13.63
N ILE A 376 -9.05 -29.58 14.00
CA ILE A 376 -8.11 -28.97 13.06
C ILE A 376 -6.79 -29.72 13.16
N THR A 377 -6.30 -30.23 12.03
CA THR A 377 -4.95 -30.81 11.93
C THR A 377 -3.99 -29.76 11.39
N VAL A 378 -2.89 -29.52 12.11
CA VAL A 378 -1.82 -28.61 11.71
C VAL A 378 -0.56 -29.43 11.46
N THR A 379 0.00 -29.29 10.26
CA THR A 379 1.24 -29.97 9.86
C THR A 379 2.40 -28.99 9.95
N ASP A 380 3.44 -29.33 10.71
CA ASP A 380 4.60 -28.46 10.89
C ASP A 380 5.58 -28.54 9.69
N GLN A 381 6.61 -27.70 9.71
CA GLN A 381 7.66 -27.64 8.69
C GLN A 381 8.51 -28.93 8.55
N HIS A 382 8.31 -29.93 9.43
CA HIS A 382 8.94 -31.24 9.39
C HIS A 382 7.97 -32.36 8.98
N GLY A 383 6.74 -32.03 8.58
CA GLY A 383 5.73 -33.01 8.18
C GLY A 383 5.04 -33.70 9.37
N THR A 384 5.20 -33.20 10.58
CA THR A 384 4.56 -33.76 11.77
C THR A 384 3.13 -33.24 11.86
N GLU A 385 2.14 -34.12 11.70
CA GLU A 385 0.74 -33.77 11.88
C GLU A 385 0.38 -33.74 13.37
N THR A 386 -0.09 -32.59 13.84
CA THR A 386 -0.63 -32.42 15.19
C THR A 386 -2.13 -32.15 15.11
N GLU A 387 -2.91 -33.04 15.71
CA GLU A 387 -4.36 -32.92 15.81
C GLU A 387 -4.71 -32.04 17.01
N ILE A 388 -5.30 -30.88 16.75
CA ILE A 388 -5.74 -29.95 17.78
C ILE A 388 -7.25 -30.10 17.96
N VAL A 389 -7.64 -30.72 19.07
CA VAL A 389 -9.02 -30.73 19.55
C VAL A 389 -9.27 -29.41 20.27
N LEU A 390 -10.11 -28.55 19.69
CA LEU A 390 -10.45 -27.25 20.27
C LEU A 390 -11.32 -27.45 21.52
N PRO A 391 -10.91 -27.00 22.72
CA PRO A 391 -11.81 -26.91 23.86
C PRO A 391 -12.80 -25.74 23.68
N ASP A 392 -14.01 -25.88 24.22
CA ASP A 392 -15.18 -24.98 24.06
C ASP A 392 -15.01 -23.51 24.52
N THR A 393 -13.80 -23.07 24.84
CA THR A 393 -13.54 -21.72 25.35
C THR A 393 -12.40 -21.02 24.62
N GLU A 394 -12.83 -20.09 23.75
CA GLU A 394 -12.23 -18.82 23.32
C GLU A 394 -11.26 -18.75 22.11
N GLU A 395 -11.64 -17.84 21.20
CA GLU A 395 -11.03 -17.38 19.94
C GLU A 395 -9.61 -16.79 20.05
N THR A 396 -9.15 -16.45 21.25
CA THR A 396 -7.88 -15.79 21.51
C THR A 396 -6.67 -16.70 21.27
N ALA A 397 -6.78 -17.99 21.57
CA ALA A 397 -5.71 -18.96 21.32
C ALA A 397 -5.48 -19.23 19.82
N LEU A 398 -6.54 -19.12 19.01
CA LEU A 398 -6.45 -19.29 17.56
C LEU A 398 -5.77 -18.07 16.91
N LYS A 399 -6.03 -16.87 17.44
CA LYS A 399 -5.47 -15.63 16.90
C LYS A 399 -3.97 -15.49 17.20
N ASP A 400 -3.55 -15.81 18.41
CA ASP A 400 -2.12 -15.83 18.79
C ASP A 400 -1.33 -16.90 18.03
N ALA A 401 -1.93 -18.08 17.77
CA ALA A 401 -1.30 -19.15 16.99
C ALA A 401 -1.15 -18.83 15.49
N ILE A 402 -2.01 -17.96 14.94
CA ILE A 402 -1.96 -17.51 13.53
C ILE A 402 -0.98 -16.34 13.37
N GLU A 403 -0.89 -15.41 14.33
CA GLU A 403 0.02 -14.26 14.25
C GLU A 403 1.51 -14.61 14.47
N ASP A 404 1.82 -15.65 15.24
CA ASP A 404 3.22 -16.09 15.45
C ASP A 404 3.77 -16.99 14.32
N ASN A 405 2.93 -17.45 13.38
CA ASN A 405 3.29 -18.44 12.35
C ASN A 405 3.07 -17.97 10.90
N VAL A 406 3.36 -16.69 10.61
CA VAL A 406 3.11 -16.04 9.30
C VAL A 406 3.89 -16.66 8.11
N ASP A 407 4.75 -17.66 8.35
CA ASP A 407 5.50 -18.39 7.31
C ASP A 407 5.01 -19.85 7.05
N MET A 408 3.87 -20.29 7.63
CA MET A 408 3.31 -21.64 7.37
C MET A 408 2.06 -21.62 6.46
N GLU A 409 1.98 -22.58 5.54
CA GLU A 409 0.81 -22.79 4.66
C GLU A 409 -0.23 -23.66 5.37
N ILE A 410 -1.35 -23.07 5.80
CA ILE A 410 -2.45 -23.79 6.46
C ILE A 410 -3.34 -24.43 5.39
N GLN A 411 -3.30 -25.76 5.26
CA GLN A 411 -4.26 -26.51 4.43
C GLN A 411 -5.41 -27.05 5.29
N VAL A 412 -6.61 -26.51 5.12
CA VAL A 412 -7.83 -27.05 5.74
C VAL A 412 -8.43 -28.09 4.79
N THR A 413 -8.12 -29.37 5.02
CA THR A 413 -8.69 -30.48 4.24
C THR A 413 -9.73 -31.24 5.07
N ASN A 414 -10.98 -31.24 4.57
CA ASN A 414 -12.19 -31.94 5.07
C ASN A 414 -13.10 -31.18 6.07
N MET A 415 -13.99 -30.35 5.54
CA MET A 415 -15.32 -30.17 6.14
C MET A 415 -16.28 -31.20 5.53
N ARG A 416 -16.60 -32.26 6.27
CA ARG A 416 -17.54 -33.30 5.80
C ARG A 416 -18.85 -33.24 6.58
N THR A 417 -19.82 -32.50 6.06
CA THR A 417 -21.19 -32.48 6.60
C THR A 417 -21.96 -33.70 6.08
N THR A 418 -22.15 -34.73 6.91
CA THR A 418 -23.01 -35.86 6.56
C THR A 418 -24.39 -35.70 7.19
N ALA A 419 -25.39 -35.37 6.37
CA ALA A 419 -26.80 -35.46 6.75
C ALA A 419 -27.30 -36.90 6.54
N LEU A 420 -27.75 -37.57 7.60
CA LEU A 420 -28.45 -38.86 7.52
C LEU A 420 -29.94 -38.62 7.32
N VAL A 421 -30.47 -39.05 6.17
CA VAL A 421 -31.91 -39.02 5.85
C VAL A 421 -32.54 -40.35 6.29
N ALA A 422 -33.43 -40.31 7.27
CA ALA A 422 -34.27 -41.45 7.64
C ALA A 422 -35.67 -41.30 6.99
N ASN A 423 -36.02 -42.24 6.11
CA ASN A 423 -37.35 -42.34 5.51
C ASN A 423 -38.26 -43.25 6.36
N ALA A 424 -39.42 -42.76 6.78
CA ALA A 424 -40.50 -43.60 7.30
C ALA A 424 -41.88 -43.03 6.90
N ASN A 425 -42.58 -43.79 6.07
CA ASN A 425 -44.01 -43.63 5.74
C ASN A 425 -44.88 -44.26 6.83
N THR A 426 -45.83 -43.53 7.43
CA THR A 426 -47.11 -44.12 7.89
C THR A 426 -48.22 -43.07 8.00
N ILE A 427 -49.43 -43.46 7.61
CA ILE A 427 -50.68 -42.69 7.47
C ILE A 427 -51.48 -42.70 8.80
N ALA A 428 -52.22 -41.61 9.13
CA ALA A 428 -53.64 -41.53 9.59
C ALA A 428 -53.95 -40.21 10.41
N PRO A 429 -55.20 -39.83 10.77
CA PRO A 429 -55.82 -38.62 10.21
C PRO A 429 -56.38 -37.56 11.22
N ILE A 430 -56.47 -36.32 10.73
CA ILE A 430 -57.52 -35.27 10.90
C ILE A 430 -58.15 -35.05 12.30
N THR A 431 -58.06 -33.81 12.82
CA THR A 431 -59.25 -33.06 13.31
C THR A 431 -59.02 -31.55 13.45
N THR A 432 -60.14 -30.84 13.33
CA THR A 432 -60.41 -29.46 12.93
C THR A 432 -60.49 -28.40 14.06
N ALA A 433 -60.10 -27.16 13.71
CA ALA A 433 -60.72 -25.85 14.03
C ALA A 433 -60.48 -25.19 15.43
N PRO A 434 -60.90 -23.91 15.66
CA PRO A 434 -60.27 -22.65 15.22
C PRO A 434 -60.15 -21.60 16.40
N PRO A 435 -59.83 -20.30 16.17
CA PRO A 435 -59.18 -19.41 17.15
C PRO A 435 -60.10 -18.37 17.82
N ASP A 436 -59.64 -17.80 18.94
CA ASP A 436 -60.11 -16.54 19.58
C ASP A 436 -58.87 -15.82 20.15
N ILE A 437 -58.53 -14.57 19.84
CA ILE A 437 -59.16 -13.26 20.17
C ILE A 437 -59.04 -12.87 21.66
N TRP A 438 -58.18 -11.88 21.95
CA TRP A 438 -58.30 -10.71 22.87
C TRP A 438 -56.89 -10.20 23.23
N SER A 439 -56.48 -8.95 22.98
CA SER A 439 -56.97 -7.64 23.43
C SER A 439 -56.81 -7.37 24.94
N GLY A 440 -56.20 -6.22 25.26
CA GLY A 440 -56.20 -5.55 26.57
C GLY A 440 -54.81 -5.50 27.20
N ASP A 441 -54.04 -4.42 27.07
CA ASP A 441 -54.24 -3.08 27.69
C ASP A 441 -54.40 -3.16 29.20
N THR A 442 -53.45 -2.60 29.96
CA THR A 442 -53.62 -1.47 30.91
C THR A 442 -52.57 -1.48 32.02
N THR A 443 -51.91 -0.32 32.17
CA THR A 443 -51.60 0.43 33.43
C THR A 443 -50.79 -0.25 34.53
N ASP A 444 -50.05 0.39 35.42
CA ASP A 444 -49.53 1.75 35.69
C ASP A 444 -49.06 1.62 37.16
N THR A 445 -48.16 2.49 37.63
CA THR A 445 -47.89 2.73 39.08
C THR A 445 -47.19 1.59 39.88
N VAL A 446 -46.28 1.77 40.85
CA VAL A 446 -46.02 2.81 41.85
C VAL A 446 -44.55 2.74 42.31
N ALA A 447 -44.06 3.91 42.73
CA ALA A 447 -42.89 4.18 43.56
C ALA A 447 -42.56 3.20 44.71
N GLY A 448 -41.27 3.17 45.07
CA GLY A 448 -40.79 2.63 46.34
C GLY A 448 -39.31 2.94 46.59
N GLY A 449 -39.03 4.05 47.28
CA GLY A 449 -37.71 4.36 47.84
C GLY A 449 -37.63 4.04 49.34
N TRP A 450 -36.49 3.51 49.79
CA TRP A 450 -36.00 3.37 51.18
C TRP A 450 -34.45 3.35 51.07
N GLY A 451 -33.64 4.29 51.58
CA GLY A 451 -33.20 4.47 52.98
C GLY A 451 -32.51 3.19 53.54
N ALA A 452 -31.36 3.14 54.20
CA ALA A 452 -30.38 4.11 54.72
C ALA A 452 -29.13 3.34 55.25
N THR A 453 -27.99 4.03 55.31
CA THR A 453 -26.85 3.95 56.27
C THR A 453 -26.50 2.66 57.03
N GLY A 454 -25.20 2.30 57.04
CA GLY A 454 -24.60 1.40 58.05
C GLY A 454 -23.12 1.05 57.83
N ASP A 455 -22.25 1.90 58.35
CA ASP A 455 -20.93 1.68 58.99
C ASP A 455 -20.12 0.37 58.91
N THR A 456 -18.80 0.57 59.02
CA THR A 456 -17.72 -0.25 59.63
C THR A 456 -16.99 -1.33 58.83
N GLY A 457 -15.65 -1.22 58.78
CA GLY A 457 -14.76 -2.36 58.52
C GLY A 457 -13.37 -2.03 57.96
N GLY A 458 -12.49 -1.41 58.74
CA GLY A 458 -11.06 -1.26 58.41
C GLY A 458 -10.21 -2.46 58.82
N TRP A 459 -9.26 -2.83 57.96
CA TRP A 459 -8.06 -3.65 58.18
C TRP A 459 -7.08 -3.24 57.05
N GLY A 460 -5.78 -3.01 57.19
CA GLY A 460 -4.81 -3.09 58.27
C GLY A 460 -3.45 -2.87 57.61
N SER A 461 -2.65 -1.96 58.16
CA SER A 461 -1.31 -1.60 57.73
C SER A 461 -0.26 -2.53 58.34
N VAL A 462 0.75 -2.93 57.55
CA VAL A 462 2.12 -3.36 57.94
C VAL A 462 2.96 -3.25 56.64
N GLY A 463 4.04 -2.49 56.54
CA GLY A 463 5.31 -2.55 57.29
C GLY A 463 6.36 -3.21 56.37
N SER A 464 7.23 -2.46 55.69
CA SER A 464 8.60 -2.09 56.11
C SER A 464 9.65 -3.12 55.66
N ASP A 465 10.80 -2.59 55.21
CA ASP A 465 12.11 -3.25 55.03
C ASP A 465 12.27 -4.09 53.73
N THR A 466 13.38 -4.11 52.99
CA THR A 466 14.77 -3.76 53.30
C THR A 466 15.58 -3.68 51.99
N TRP A 467 16.51 -2.74 51.91
CA TRP A 467 17.60 -2.71 50.93
C TRP A 467 18.52 -3.92 51.09
N GLY A 468 18.83 -4.61 49.99
CA GLY A 468 19.80 -5.70 49.92
C GLY A 468 20.86 -5.43 48.86
N THR A 469 21.98 -4.86 49.30
CA THR A 469 23.28 -4.90 48.62
C THR A 469 23.96 -6.22 48.93
N ILE A 470 24.68 -6.81 47.96
CA ILE A 470 25.96 -7.57 48.04
C ILE A 470 25.97 -8.66 46.95
N GLY A 471 27.03 -8.65 46.13
CA GLY A 471 27.34 -9.76 45.21
C GLY A 471 28.50 -9.50 44.24
N ASP A 472 29.57 -8.86 44.71
CA ASP A 472 30.87 -8.79 44.02
C ASP A 472 31.61 -10.13 44.17
N GLY A 473 32.20 -10.67 43.10
CA GLY A 473 32.81 -12.01 43.16
C GLY A 473 33.32 -12.63 41.86
N GLY A 474 34.07 -11.87 41.06
CA GLY A 474 35.16 -12.23 40.12
C GLY A 474 35.26 -13.60 39.42
N LYS A 475 35.66 -13.55 38.14
CA LYS A 475 36.84 -14.28 37.64
C LYS A 475 37.32 -13.75 36.29
N TRP A 476 38.59 -13.37 36.25
CA TRP A 476 39.35 -13.08 35.04
C TRP A 476 39.80 -14.40 34.39
N GLY A 477 39.57 -14.55 33.09
CA GLY A 477 40.06 -15.64 32.24
C GLY A 477 40.17 -15.16 30.79
N PRO A 478 41.17 -15.64 30.02
CA PRO A 478 41.74 -14.90 28.90
C PRO A 478 40.95 -15.03 27.61
N ALA A 479 41.21 -14.07 26.72
CA ALA A 479 40.69 -13.94 25.37
C ALA A 479 40.74 -15.25 24.56
N ASP A 480 39.60 -15.59 23.97
CA ASP A 480 39.54 -16.24 22.67
C ASP A 480 38.68 -15.34 21.78
N ASP A 481 39.36 -14.64 20.87
CA ASP A 481 38.77 -14.01 19.71
C ASP A 481 38.39 -15.13 18.73
N ASN A 482 37.11 -15.45 18.60
CA ASN A 482 36.51 -15.92 17.34
C ASN A 482 34.99 -16.08 17.42
N ASP A 483 34.33 -15.51 16.41
CA ASP A 483 33.06 -15.94 15.81
C ASP A 483 31.77 -15.89 16.65
N GLU A 484 31.31 -14.67 16.98
CA GLU A 484 29.93 -14.45 17.44
C GLU A 484 29.25 -13.30 16.66
N TRP A 485 28.95 -13.56 15.38
CA TRP A 485 28.16 -12.70 14.48
C TRP A 485 26.69 -13.16 14.38
N GLY A 486 26.10 -13.72 15.45
CA GLY A 486 24.87 -14.52 15.32
C GLY A 486 23.70 -14.27 16.28
N ALA A 487 23.80 -13.49 17.35
CA ALA A 487 22.79 -13.60 18.43
C ALA A 487 22.15 -12.30 18.98
N ASP A 488 22.67 -11.10 18.70
CA ASP A 488 22.14 -9.87 19.33
C ASP A 488 21.28 -8.99 18.41
N SER A 489 20.54 -9.63 17.48
CA SER A 489 19.40 -8.96 16.86
C SER A 489 18.19 -9.13 17.75
N ALA A 490 18.13 -8.37 18.86
CA ALA A 490 16.86 -8.18 19.55
C ALA A 490 15.82 -7.76 18.49
N PRO A 491 14.74 -8.53 18.27
CA PRO A 491 13.73 -8.15 17.30
C PRO A 491 13.27 -6.75 17.70
N LEU A 492 13.32 -5.82 16.74
CA LEU A 492 12.65 -4.54 16.91
C LEU A 492 11.23 -4.88 17.30
N SER A 493 10.85 -4.67 18.57
CA SER A 493 9.50 -4.94 19.04
C SER A 493 8.60 -3.89 18.40
N PHE A 494 8.19 -4.16 17.17
CA PHE A 494 6.95 -3.67 16.59
C PHE A 494 5.77 -4.39 17.23
N ALA A 495 5.88 -4.80 18.51
CA ALA A 495 4.71 -5.13 19.29
C ALA A 495 3.85 -3.87 19.22
N PRO A 496 2.72 -3.89 18.49
CA PRO A 496 1.84 -2.75 18.46
C PRO A 496 1.58 -2.41 19.93
N GLU A 497 1.70 -1.14 20.30
CA GLU A 497 1.25 -0.69 21.61
C GLU A 497 -0.13 -1.32 21.80
N VAL A 498 -0.25 -2.24 22.76
CA VAL A 498 -1.46 -3.05 22.96
C VAL A 498 -2.52 -2.08 23.46
N THR A 499 -3.12 -1.36 22.52
CA THR A 499 -4.31 -0.56 22.73
C THR A 499 -5.36 -1.54 23.16
N GLU A 500 -5.91 -1.34 24.37
CA GLU A 500 -7.00 -2.15 24.87
C GLU A 500 -8.03 -2.36 23.76
N PRO A 501 -8.51 -3.60 23.56
CA PRO A 501 -9.36 -3.91 22.43
C PRO A 501 -10.54 -2.94 22.40
N SER A 502 -10.83 -2.42 21.21
CA SER A 502 -11.75 -1.28 21.02
C SER A 502 -13.15 -1.51 21.59
N TRP A 503 -13.58 -2.77 21.78
CA TRP A 503 -14.84 -3.13 22.43
C TRP A 503 -14.88 -2.83 23.95
N LEU A 504 -13.73 -2.62 24.61
CA LEU A 504 -13.65 -2.21 26.02
C LEU A 504 -13.73 -0.69 26.19
N SER A 505 -13.42 0.07 25.15
CA SER A 505 -13.51 1.52 25.20
C SER A 505 -14.99 1.93 25.17
N PRO A 506 -15.46 2.81 26.08
CA PRO A 506 -16.82 3.32 26.00
C PRO A 506 -17.03 3.99 24.65
N PRO A 507 -18.22 3.84 24.03
CA PRO A 507 -18.48 4.43 22.73
C PRO A 507 -18.24 5.95 22.78
N PRO A 508 -17.66 6.53 21.72
CA PRO A 508 -17.35 7.94 21.69
C PRO A 508 -18.62 8.79 21.69
N SER A 509 -18.94 9.41 22.83
CA SER A 509 -20.12 10.28 22.94
C SER A 509 -19.85 11.71 22.45
N LEU A 510 -20.81 12.33 21.77
CA LEU A 510 -20.72 13.76 21.39
C LEU A 510 -20.58 14.70 22.60
N THR A 511 -21.02 14.27 23.78
CA THR A 511 -20.93 15.06 25.01
C THR A 511 -19.47 15.30 25.41
N SER A 512 -18.54 14.38 25.11
CA SER A 512 -17.11 14.59 25.38
C SER A 512 -16.51 15.66 24.46
N LEU A 513 -16.95 15.70 23.19
CA LEU A 513 -16.44 16.60 22.17
C LEU A 513 -17.04 18.00 22.22
N LEU A 514 -18.36 18.09 22.38
CA LEU A 514 -19.12 19.35 22.36
C LEU A 514 -19.40 19.89 23.77
N GLY A 515 -19.38 19.04 24.79
CA GLY A 515 -19.97 19.34 26.09
C GLY A 515 -21.49 19.21 26.07
N PRO A 516 -22.19 19.67 27.12
CA PRO A 516 -23.64 19.74 27.13
C PRO A 516 -24.15 20.61 25.97
N THR A 517 -24.85 20.00 25.02
CA THR A 517 -25.29 20.64 23.78
C THR A 517 -26.76 20.33 23.48
N SER A 518 -27.46 21.27 22.84
CA SER A 518 -28.82 21.06 22.30
C SER A 518 -28.81 20.36 20.94
N PHE A 519 -27.66 19.88 20.47
CA PHE A 519 -27.53 19.27 19.14
C PHE A 519 -28.54 18.15 18.85
N PRO A 520 -28.73 17.14 19.73
CA PRO A 520 -29.71 16.08 19.47
C PRO A 520 -31.17 16.55 19.51
N LEU A 521 -31.43 17.73 20.07
CA LEU A 521 -32.78 18.32 20.21
C LEU A 521 -33.12 19.30 19.08
N THR A 522 -32.10 19.76 18.35
CA THR A 522 -32.22 20.80 17.33
C THR A 522 -31.92 20.28 15.94
N HIS A 523 -31.24 19.14 15.84
CA HIS A 523 -30.83 18.53 14.59
C HIS A 523 -31.20 17.05 14.57
N SER A 524 -31.45 16.55 13.36
CA SER A 524 -31.70 15.16 13.03
C SER A 524 -30.98 14.81 11.74
N THR A 525 -31.18 13.58 11.24
CA THR A 525 -30.58 13.12 9.98
C THR A 525 -31.50 13.38 8.78
N GLY A 526 -30.93 13.94 7.72
CA GLY A 526 -31.58 14.19 6.44
C GLY A 526 -31.30 13.11 5.39
N VAL A 527 -30.64 13.52 4.30
CA VAL A 527 -30.24 12.61 3.23
C VAL A 527 -29.17 11.62 3.71
N VAL A 528 -29.32 10.35 3.33
CA VAL A 528 -28.33 9.29 3.56
C VAL A 528 -27.86 8.76 2.21
N GLU A 529 -26.60 9.01 1.88
CA GLU A 529 -26.01 8.77 0.57
C GLU A 529 -24.80 7.85 0.66
N SER A 530 -24.75 6.79 -0.14
CA SER A 530 -23.57 5.97 -0.37
C SER A 530 -22.93 6.39 -1.69
N SER A 531 -21.76 6.99 -1.66
CA SER A 531 -21.09 7.46 -2.89
C SER A 531 -19.59 7.69 -2.70
N THR A 532 -18.89 7.90 -3.82
CA THR A 532 -17.50 8.37 -3.81
C THR A 532 -17.43 9.86 -4.14
N ARG A 533 -16.75 10.59 -3.26
CA ARG A 533 -16.65 12.05 -3.25
C ARG A 533 -15.19 12.48 -3.30
N ARG A 534 -14.87 13.51 -4.08
CA ARG A 534 -13.53 14.09 -4.20
C ARG A 534 -13.35 15.26 -3.23
N ILE A 535 -12.22 15.31 -2.54
CA ILE A 535 -11.86 16.43 -1.67
C ILE A 535 -11.57 17.66 -2.54
N LYS A 536 -12.44 18.68 -2.48
CA LYS A 536 -12.36 19.90 -3.28
C LYS A 536 -11.72 21.06 -2.51
N ALA A 537 -12.05 21.21 -1.23
CA ALA A 537 -11.47 22.24 -0.37
C ALA A 537 -11.46 21.80 1.10
N ILE A 538 -10.53 22.35 1.87
CA ILE A 538 -10.37 22.10 3.31
C ILE A 538 -10.38 23.45 4.02
N HIS A 539 -11.27 23.59 5.00
CA HIS A 539 -11.41 24.78 5.83
C HIS A 539 -11.14 24.44 7.28
N LEU A 540 -10.03 24.96 7.83
CA LEU A 540 -9.70 24.82 9.24
C LEU A 540 -10.66 25.65 10.11
N PRO A 541 -10.88 25.26 11.38
CA PRO A 541 -11.69 26.04 12.31
C PRO A 541 -11.13 27.46 12.47
N PRO A 542 -11.99 28.49 12.57
CA PRO A 542 -11.56 29.86 12.80
C PRO A 542 -10.90 29.98 14.18
N LYS A 543 -9.78 30.72 14.24
CA LYS A 543 -9.04 30.95 15.50
C LYS A 543 -9.77 31.90 16.45
N ASP A 544 -10.65 32.74 15.92
CA ASP A 544 -11.32 33.80 16.66
C ASP A 544 -12.61 33.31 17.32
N LYS A 545 -12.71 33.49 18.63
CA LYS A 545 -13.90 33.16 19.44
C LYS A 545 -14.87 34.35 19.44
N ALA A 546 -15.54 34.59 18.32
CA ALA A 546 -16.64 35.54 18.32
C ALA A 546 -17.74 35.07 19.29
N LYS A 547 -18.40 36.01 19.99
CA LYS A 547 -19.54 35.67 20.84
C LYS A 547 -20.70 35.22 19.96
N ILE A 548 -21.05 33.95 20.08
CA ILE A 548 -22.21 33.32 19.46
C ILE A 548 -23.48 34.03 19.96
N LYS A 549 -24.34 34.45 19.03
CA LYS A 549 -25.67 35.00 19.30
C LYS A 549 -26.61 34.41 18.26
N GLY A 550 -27.60 33.65 18.70
CA GLY A 550 -28.57 33.01 17.82
C GLY A 550 -29.60 32.23 18.62
N ASP A 551 -30.48 31.55 17.89
CA ASP A 551 -31.31 30.50 18.48
C ASP A 551 -30.47 29.25 18.84
N ALA A 552 -31.09 28.25 19.47
CA ALA A 552 -30.37 27.06 19.92
C ALA A 552 -29.75 26.26 18.75
N ALA A 553 -30.34 26.28 17.56
CA ALA A 553 -29.81 25.57 16.40
C ALA A 553 -28.62 26.34 15.79
N GLU A 554 -28.75 27.65 15.61
CA GLU A 554 -27.67 28.55 15.19
C GLU A 554 -26.47 28.47 16.14
N MET A 555 -26.71 28.42 17.46
CA MET A 555 -25.64 28.27 18.45
C MET A 555 -24.86 26.96 18.28
N VAL A 556 -25.56 25.89 17.93
CA VAL A 556 -24.96 24.57 17.71
C VAL A 556 -24.14 24.57 16.43
N GLU A 557 -24.66 25.11 15.33
CA GLU A 557 -23.93 25.23 14.07
C GLU A 557 -22.69 26.13 14.20
N ASP A 558 -22.81 27.28 14.85
CA ASP A 558 -21.68 28.17 15.14
C ASP A 558 -20.59 27.42 15.96
N GLU A 559 -21.00 26.54 16.88
CA GLU A 559 -20.08 25.75 17.67
C GLU A 559 -19.40 24.65 16.85
N LEU A 560 -20.14 24.01 15.92
CA LEU A 560 -19.56 23.06 14.97
C LEU A 560 -18.50 23.74 14.10
N GLU A 561 -18.81 24.91 13.54
CA GLU A 561 -17.86 25.68 12.72
C GLU A 561 -16.62 26.11 13.49
N ARG A 562 -16.77 26.41 14.79
CA ARG A 562 -15.68 26.90 15.64
C ARG A 562 -14.73 25.79 16.10
N ARG A 563 -15.24 24.56 16.27
CA ARG A 563 -14.44 23.44 16.79
C ARG A 563 -13.90 22.51 15.71
N PHE A 564 -14.67 22.31 14.64
CA PHE A 564 -14.36 21.29 13.65
C PHE A 564 -13.90 21.90 12.34
N ALA A 565 -13.10 21.13 11.62
CA ALA A 565 -12.75 21.44 10.26
C ALA A 565 -13.92 21.09 9.33
N ARG A 566 -13.99 21.78 8.20
CA ARG A 566 -15.00 21.56 7.16
C ARG A 566 -14.30 21.18 5.88
N VAL A 567 -14.62 20.02 5.34
CA VAL A 567 -14.09 19.51 4.08
C VAL A 567 -15.18 19.55 3.04
N VAL A 568 -15.02 20.39 2.02
CA VAL A 568 -15.94 20.45 0.89
C VAL A 568 -15.59 19.34 -0.07
N MET A 569 -16.56 18.49 -0.37
CA MET A 569 -16.37 17.34 -1.23
C MET A 569 -17.33 17.38 -2.40
N SER A 570 -16.78 17.30 -3.62
CA SER A 570 -17.56 17.24 -4.85
C SER A 570 -17.85 15.80 -5.25
N PRO A 571 -18.85 15.54 -6.10
CA PRO A 571 -18.99 14.26 -6.77
C PRO A 571 -17.68 13.85 -7.48
N TRP A 572 -17.36 12.55 -7.52
CA TRP A 572 -16.13 12.05 -8.14
C TRP A 572 -16.08 12.31 -9.66
N GLY A 573 -17.25 12.29 -10.32
CA GLY A 573 -17.44 12.77 -11.69
C GLY A 573 -16.81 11.91 -12.80
N ARG A 574 -16.43 10.66 -12.52
CA ARG A 574 -15.90 9.72 -13.53
C ARG A 574 -16.86 8.54 -13.66
N GLU A 575 -17.62 8.50 -14.75
CA GLU A 575 -18.54 7.39 -15.04
C GLU A 575 -17.79 6.10 -15.46
N GLU A 576 -16.54 6.23 -15.93
CA GLU A 576 -15.71 5.16 -16.51
C GLU A 576 -14.90 4.37 -15.46
N SER A 577 -15.42 4.20 -14.25
CA SER A 577 -14.65 3.54 -13.18
C SER A 577 -15.48 2.52 -12.42
N ASP A 578 -14.79 1.50 -11.89
CA ASP A 578 -15.31 0.46 -10.97
C ASP A 578 -15.89 1.04 -9.65
N ILE A 579 -15.96 2.37 -9.57
CA ILE A 579 -16.52 3.11 -8.47
C ILE A 579 -18.06 3.10 -8.64
N PRO A 580 -18.80 2.55 -7.66
CA PRO A 580 -20.24 2.47 -7.77
C PRO A 580 -20.86 3.88 -7.87
N LYS A 581 -21.93 3.97 -8.68
CA LYS A 581 -22.72 5.20 -8.79
C LYS A 581 -23.31 5.58 -7.43
N PRO A 582 -23.50 6.89 -7.14
CA PRO A 582 -24.18 7.32 -5.93
C PRO A 582 -25.53 6.64 -5.73
N PHE A 583 -25.77 6.17 -4.51
CA PHE A 583 -26.98 5.45 -4.12
C PHE A 583 -27.57 6.04 -2.85
N ILE A 584 -28.87 6.34 -2.85
CA ILE A 584 -29.59 6.89 -1.70
C ILE A 584 -30.20 5.75 -0.90
N ARG A 585 -29.93 5.71 0.40
CA ARG A 585 -30.47 4.66 1.29
C ARG A 585 -31.96 4.89 1.57
N LYS A 586 -32.70 3.80 1.79
CA LYS A 586 -34.11 3.83 2.24
C LYS A 586 -34.29 4.55 3.58
N THR A 587 -33.25 4.64 4.40
CA THR A 587 -33.22 5.37 5.67
C THR A 587 -33.11 6.89 5.50
N SER A 588 -32.90 7.37 4.27
CA SER A 588 -32.88 8.79 3.92
C SER A 588 -34.23 9.45 4.19
N ARG A 589 -34.21 10.65 4.78
CA ARG A 589 -35.40 11.47 5.08
C ARG A 589 -35.46 12.77 4.28
N GLY A 590 -34.44 13.07 3.47
CA GLY A 590 -34.37 14.30 2.68
C GLY A 590 -34.95 14.12 1.27
N ALA A 591 -35.32 15.23 0.64
CA ALA A 591 -35.66 15.25 -0.78
C ALA A 591 -34.38 15.11 -1.63
N VAL A 592 -34.40 14.22 -2.60
CA VAL A 592 -33.25 13.91 -3.47
C VAL A 592 -33.65 13.97 -4.93
N VAL A 593 -32.78 14.55 -5.76
CA VAL A 593 -32.92 14.54 -7.23
C VAL A 593 -32.31 13.24 -7.77
N MET A 594 -33.12 12.46 -8.45
CA MET A 594 -32.74 11.22 -9.10
C MET A 594 -32.06 11.50 -10.46
N PRO A 595 -31.35 10.53 -11.05
CA PRO A 595 -30.64 10.73 -12.32
C PRO A 595 -31.51 11.17 -13.50
N ASP A 596 -32.81 10.88 -13.46
CA ASP A 596 -33.82 11.30 -14.44
C ASP A 596 -34.37 12.72 -14.20
N GLY A 597 -33.94 13.36 -13.11
CA GLY A 597 -34.40 14.67 -12.67
C GLY A 597 -35.66 14.65 -11.81
N GLU A 598 -36.25 13.48 -11.53
CA GLU A 598 -37.37 13.36 -10.61
C GLU A 598 -36.91 13.59 -9.17
N VAL A 599 -37.77 14.17 -8.34
CA VAL A 599 -37.47 14.42 -6.93
C VAL A 599 -38.19 13.37 -6.08
N GLU A 600 -37.41 12.53 -5.41
CA GLU A 600 -37.91 11.54 -4.45
C GLU A 600 -37.76 12.03 -3.01
N GLY A 601 -38.70 11.64 -2.15
CA GLY A 601 -38.71 12.00 -0.73
C GLY A 601 -39.32 13.37 -0.44
N SER A 602 -39.56 13.64 0.85
CA SER A 602 -40.01 14.92 1.35
C SER A 602 -39.17 15.29 2.57
N GLY A 603 -38.44 16.40 2.47
CA GLY A 603 -37.61 16.91 3.55
C GLY A 603 -37.49 18.43 3.48
N PRO A 604 -37.12 19.09 4.59
CA PRO A 604 -36.89 20.52 4.58
C PRO A 604 -35.65 20.84 3.72
N GLY A 605 -35.70 21.98 3.01
CA GLY A 605 -34.58 22.49 2.22
C GLY A 605 -34.66 22.22 0.72
N LYS A 606 -33.57 22.56 0.01
CA LYS A 606 -33.41 22.29 -1.42
C LYS A 606 -33.17 20.78 -1.62
N PRO A 607 -33.83 20.12 -2.59
CA PRO A 607 -33.51 18.74 -2.95
C PRO A 607 -32.02 18.58 -3.27
N HIS A 608 -31.40 17.55 -2.70
CA HIS A 608 -29.99 17.24 -2.88
C HIS A 608 -29.77 16.44 -4.16
N ASN A 609 -28.83 16.84 -5.01
CA ASN A 609 -28.42 16.06 -6.17
C ASN A 609 -27.05 15.39 -5.92
N PRO A 610 -26.99 14.06 -5.72
CA PRO A 610 -25.74 13.37 -5.41
C PRO A 610 -24.70 13.40 -6.55
N TYR A 611 -25.10 13.74 -7.78
CA TYR A 611 -24.22 13.81 -8.95
C TYR A 611 -23.63 15.19 -9.19
N GLU A 612 -24.19 16.24 -8.58
CA GLU A 612 -23.82 17.63 -8.86
C GLU A 612 -23.48 18.43 -7.61
N ASP A 613 -24.24 18.25 -6.53
CA ASP A 613 -24.11 19.08 -5.34
C ASP A 613 -22.87 18.69 -4.52
N ASP A 614 -22.12 19.69 -4.06
CA ASP A 614 -21.05 19.49 -3.08
C ASP A 614 -21.63 19.20 -1.68
N ILE A 615 -20.93 18.39 -0.89
CA ILE A 615 -21.23 18.17 0.53
C ILE A 615 -20.15 18.79 1.42
N VAL A 616 -20.52 19.17 2.66
CA VAL A 616 -19.59 19.74 3.64
C VAL A 616 -19.44 18.76 4.79
N LEU A 617 -18.38 17.96 4.74
CA LEU A 617 -18.03 17.00 5.77
C LEU A 617 -17.41 17.72 6.97
N VAL A 618 -17.96 17.49 8.16
CA VAL A 618 -17.45 18.03 9.43
C VAL A 618 -16.53 17.00 10.05
N LEU A 619 -15.28 17.38 10.34
CA LEU A 619 -14.25 16.48 10.87
C LEU A 619 -13.46 17.12 12.01
N GLU A 620 -12.87 16.28 12.85
CA GLU A 620 -11.88 16.70 13.83
C GLU A 620 -10.66 17.37 13.15
N PRO A 621 -10.17 18.50 13.69
CA PRO A 621 -9.04 19.21 13.10
C PRO A 621 -7.76 18.36 12.97
N ALA A 622 -7.57 17.36 13.84
CA ALA A 622 -6.40 16.49 13.82
C ALA A 622 -6.36 15.58 12.57
N VAL A 623 -7.52 15.25 12.01
CA VAL A 623 -7.63 14.38 10.81
C VAL A 623 -7.32 15.15 9.53
N VAL A 624 -7.39 16.49 9.56
CA VAL A 624 -7.18 17.31 8.36
C VAL A 624 -5.80 17.13 7.75
N ASP A 625 -4.78 16.93 8.59
CA ASP A 625 -3.39 16.76 8.14
C ASP A 625 -3.16 15.44 7.38
N THR A 626 -4.11 14.49 7.46
CA THR A 626 -4.05 13.24 6.69
C THR A 626 -4.75 13.35 5.33
N LEU A 627 -5.47 14.44 5.07
CA LEU A 627 -6.25 14.62 3.84
C LEU A 627 -5.45 15.41 2.78
N SER A 628 -5.59 15.03 1.51
CA SER A 628 -5.03 15.76 0.37
C SER A 628 -6.13 16.17 -0.61
N LEU A 629 -5.98 17.37 -1.20
CA LEU A 629 -6.89 17.86 -2.24
C LEU A 629 -6.85 16.94 -3.45
N GLY A 630 -8.02 16.64 -4.02
CA GLY A 630 -8.16 15.78 -5.20
C GLY A 630 -8.30 14.30 -4.89
N MET A 631 -7.95 13.82 -3.68
CA MET A 631 -8.20 12.44 -3.27
C MET A 631 -9.70 12.15 -3.18
N GLY A 632 -10.09 10.92 -3.47
CA GLY A 632 -11.45 10.42 -3.38
C GLY A 632 -11.70 9.61 -2.12
N LEU A 633 -12.83 9.81 -1.47
CA LEU A 633 -13.30 8.96 -0.38
C LEU A 633 -14.64 8.35 -0.82
N GLY A 634 -14.75 7.04 -0.76
CA GLY A 634 -15.99 6.29 -0.89
C GLY A 634 -16.54 6.00 0.50
N GLY A 635 -17.80 6.35 0.75
CA GLY A 635 -18.38 6.14 2.06
C GLY A 635 -19.89 6.35 2.11
N LEU A 636 -20.43 6.18 3.32
CA LEU A 636 -21.80 6.49 3.67
C LEU A 636 -21.85 7.87 4.34
N TRP A 637 -22.40 8.83 3.63
CA TRP A 637 -22.54 10.23 4.03
C TRP A 637 -23.93 10.45 4.61
N VAL A 638 -24.00 11.07 5.78
CA VAL A 638 -25.28 11.41 6.41
C VAL A 638 -25.37 12.91 6.63
N GLN A 639 -26.42 13.51 6.06
CA GLN A 639 -26.71 14.92 6.21
C GLN A 639 -27.27 15.20 7.61
N ILE A 640 -26.77 16.27 8.22
CA ILE A 640 -27.26 16.84 9.48
C ILE A 640 -28.23 17.96 9.13
N VAL A 641 -29.48 17.84 9.56
CA VAL A 641 -30.57 18.76 9.21
C VAL A 641 -31.27 19.26 10.46
N ARG A 642 -31.62 20.55 10.51
CA ARG A 642 -32.38 21.13 11.64
C ARG A 642 -33.76 20.47 11.77
N GLU A 643 -34.18 20.13 12.99
CA GLU A 643 -35.57 19.76 13.26
C GLU A 643 -36.44 21.03 13.26
N GLU A 644 -37.14 21.27 12.15
CA GLU A 644 -38.08 22.40 12.05
C GLU A 644 -39.35 22.14 12.90
N ASN A 645 -39.25 22.30 14.22
CA ASN A 645 -40.42 22.31 15.10
C ASN A 645 -41.07 23.70 15.25
N GLU A 646 -40.51 24.75 14.62
CA GLU A 646 -41.12 26.07 14.56
C GLU A 646 -41.29 26.50 13.10
N THR A 647 -42.55 26.71 12.69
CA THR A 647 -42.91 27.38 11.43
C THR A 647 -41.93 28.53 11.16
N PRO A 648 -41.33 28.65 9.97
CA PRO A 648 -40.34 29.68 9.68
C PRO A 648 -40.96 31.05 9.99
N LYS A 649 -40.63 31.60 11.16
CA LYS A 649 -40.94 32.98 11.50
C LYS A 649 -40.18 33.76 10.45
N LYS A 650 -40.89 34.31 9.46
CA LYS A 650 -40.37 35.23 8.46
C LYS A 650 -39.78 36.43 9.21
N SER A 651 -38.56 36.30 9.71
CA SER A 651 -37.80 37.37 10.32
C SER A 651 -37.39 38.28 9.18
N ASN A 652 -38.30 39.17 8.81
CA ASN A 652 -38.11 40.26 7.85
C ASN A 652 -37.09 41.30 8.33
N GLU A 653 -36.27 41.00 9.34
CA GLU A 653 -35.16 41.84 9.73
C GLU A 653 -34.09 41.73 8.66
N LYS A 654 -34.01 42.77 7.85
CA LYS A 654 -32.94 43.05 6.89
C LYS A 654 -31.59 43.06 7.62
N ARG A 655 -31.03 41.88 7.91
CA ARG A 655 -29.60 41.72 8.25
C ARG A 655 -28.85 42.40 7.11
N GLY A 656 -28.15 43.47 7.44
CA GLY A 656 -27.47 44.32 6.45
C GLY A 656 -26.60 43.47 5.53
N LYS A 657 -26.58 43.80 4.23
CA LYS A 657 -25.78 43.17 3.18
C LYS A 657 -24.27 43.28 3.47
N LYS A 658 -23.77 42.66 4.54
CA LYS A 658 -22.37 42.27 4.61
C LYS A 658 -22.22 41.21 3.53
N ALA A 659 -21.25 41.42 2.64
CA ALA A 659 -20.95 40.48 1.58
C ALA A 659 -20.75 39.10 2.21
N LYS A 660 -21.71 38.19 1.99
CA LYS A 660 -21.59 36.79 2.37
C LYS A 660 -20.31 36.30 1.71
N GLY A 661 -19.34 35.86 2.52
CA GLY A 661 -18.17 35.19 1.96
C GLY A 661 -18.60 33.91 1.26
N PRO A 662 -17.79 33.35 0.35
CA PRO A 662 -18.05 32.05 -0.26
C PRO A 662 -18.31 30.93 0.77
N LEU A 663 -17.80 31.09 1.99
CA LEU A 663 -17.98 30.15 3.11
C LEU A 663 -19.37 30.27 3.77
N ASP A 664 -20.02 31.44 3.74
CA ASP A 664 -21.37 31.66 4.28
C ASP A 664 -22.47 31.02 3.41
N GLU A 665 -22.11 30.54 2.22
CA GLU A 665 -23.03 29.78 1.34
C GLU A 665 -23.07 28.30 1.73
N LEU A 666 -22.06 27.83 2.46
CA LEU A 666 -21.93 26.44 2.92
C LEU A 666 -22.49 26.22 4.33
N SER A 667 -22.86 27.29 5.05
CA SER A 667 -23.43 27.21 6.39
C SER A 667 -24.80 26.52 6.36
N GLY A 668 -24.97 25.46 7.16
CA GLY A 668 -26.25 24.75 7.32
C GLY A 668 -26.44 23.50 6.46
N ASN A 669 -25.45 23.10 5.66
CA ASN A 669 -25.46 21.81 4.94
C ASN A 669 -24.31 20.92 5.42
N TYR A 670 -24.37 20.52 6.69
CA TYR A 670 -23.34 19.70 7.33
C TYR A 670 -23.58 18.22 7.11
N TRP A 671 -22.49 17.47 6.96
CA TRP A 671 -22.49 16.03 6.79
C TRP A 671 -21.47 15.39 7.73
N TYR A 672 -21.74 14.15 8.15
CA TYR A 672 -20.76 13.30 8.81
C TYR A 672 -20.57 12.00 8.01
N LEU A 673 -19.42 11.34 8.20
CA LEU A 673 -19.06 10.09 7.52
C LEU A 673 -19.36 8.92 8.45
N GLU A 674 -20.43 8.18 8.18
CA GLU A 674 -20.80 7.06 9.05
C GLU A 674 -19.96 5.80 8.81
N GLU A 675 -19.60 5.53 7.55
CA GLU A 675 -18.86 4.34 7.15
C GLU A 675 -17.92 4.65 5.99
N LEU A 676 -16.62 4.36 6.15
CA LEU A 676 -15.62 4.50 5.09
C LEU A 676 -15.54 3.19 4.31
N MET A 677 -15.86 3.24 3.01
CA MET A 677 -15.88 2.07 2.12
C MET A 677 -14.63 2.00 1.23
N GLY A 678 -14.01 3.13 0.92
CA GLY A 678 -12.83 3.15 0.07
C GLY A 678 -12.10 4.49 0.06
N ILE A 679 -10.81 4.45 -0.25
CA ILE A 679 -9.95 5.63 -0.35
C ILE A 679 -9.20 5.57 -1.67
N PHE A 680 -9.29 6.61 -2.47
CA PHE A 680 -8.78 6.65 -3.83
C PHE A 680 -7.78 7.81 -3.97
N PRO A 681 -6.57 7.57 -4.50
CA PRO A 681 -5.66 8.66 -4.84
C PRO A 681 -6.26 9.56 -5.92
N SER A 682 -5.79 10.81 -6.03
CA SER A 682 -6.34 11.77 -7.00
C SER A 682 -6.14 11.36 -8.45
N TYR A 683 -5.11 10.53 -8.70
CA TYR A 683 -4.79 9.96 -10.00
C TYR A 683 -5.45 8.60 -10.25
N PHE A 684 -6.38 8.13 -9.39
CA PHE A 684 -6.99 6.81 -9.55
C PHE A 684 -7.55 6.57 -10.96
N MET A 685 -7.20 5.43 -11.54
CA MET A 685 -7.68 4.95 -12.82
C MET A 685 -8.11 3.49 -12.70
N SER A 686 -9.27 3.15 -13.27
CA SER A 686 -9.75 1.75 -13.35
C SER A 686 -8.91 0.96 -14.37
N ARG A 687 -8.80 -0.35 -14.13
CA ARG A 687 -8.11 -1.28 -15.02
C ARG A 687 -8.82 -1.43 -16.37
N GLU A 688 -10.14 -1.28 -16.44
CA GLU A 688 -10.91 -1.38 -17.69
C GLU A 688 -10.51 -0.31 -18.71
N ASN A 689 -9.90 0.77 -18.21
CA ASN A 689 -9.38 1.80 -19.08
C ASN A 689 -8.04 1.45 -19.68
N ALA A 690 -7.27 0.46 -19.18
CA ALA A 690 -5.93 0.09 -19.68
C ALA A 690 -5.98 -0.28 -21.16
#